data_AF-A0A2K3D2B3-F1
#
_entry.id   AF-A0A2K3D2B3-F1
#
_cell.length_a   1.000
_cell.length_b   1.000
_cell.length_c   1.000
_cell.angle_alpha   90.00
_cell.angle_beta   90.00
_cell.angle_gamma   90.00
#
_symmetry.space_group_name_H-M   'P 1'
#
loop_
_entity.id
_entity.type
_entity.pdbx_description
1 polymer ?
#
loop_
_entity_poly.entity_id
_entity_poly.type
_entity_poly.pdbx_seq_one_letter_code
_entity_poly.pdbx_strand_id
1 'polypeptide(L)'
;MPRLRGAAVAAPLLLLIGALSALQLGAAIEANAQPPVVVYSDPDPNNSNDVTRKAALVASVLGVGSALGAQVVSGRPVPLSLDARTHVMMTNTLNDMSDLNRRALVNLVDRSGSLLVLAANQIGGQDYNALLAPFLGGASPGCGWESQSRAANQVFDLPGMPLSLFAASRGANILAFRCTAGAPWYATSDGAAPVMMFYTPNGGWVKLLGFDWGTPSRVADWETILLYVPPGPPSAPFPPPPPPGVPPPPSPPPRPPSPSPPSPPSPPQMPPMPPSPPPDPSPDARAILLTDEALPFDTLRKTQLLLTVLQLVGQGNVLDRPNPGIAPVHVSYDNTLVKLSNGSKAFLNEKLSLGKTMLSIVVTEEDSAPDLSALVSSIMGFAVNCSKRVMVRGSLTAVPESNFTGVLGIPRYPAAMSLVANTVALTCNSGRRVVLVDGSDTEAVLWELSVGRGVVRLIGYDFTNGGYDGTAPANRELPLAQRLSATSSIAAVLTTRMLPGDTSSPGAVRSPPPAKRPPLPPPTGRPPPAPFGGKTPDVVLLSDPEVQPDSANKEKLRDGINALGSTPLVWPNAVDGAPVHVAFDTTLAALSNDTLAGLTSLISAKRTVLSIVFTSGLTDAARNTLLQSLTGYSDLSCMTGAVAAKLRVNRVVSAIAELRSSGWRAQQVTRYIKCNIGTTVFAANVVGSKQAVIQELTTMSGGTVRLIGYNFASGGRGSDRKPLTSIAVFAKPLVPAAAGR
;
A
#
# COMPACT_ATOMS: atom_id res chain seq x y z
N MET A 1 -1.30 -87.68 -6.94
CA MET A 1 -2.21 -87.05 -5.97
C MET A 1 -1.39 -86.17 -5.04
N PRO A 2 -1.53 -84.84 -5.11
CA PRO A 2 -2.01 -84.09 -3.95
C PRO A 2 -2.92 -82.88 -4.29
N ARG A 3 -3.54 -82.34 -3.24
CA ARG A 3 -4.48 -81.21 -3.19
C ARG A 3 -3.80 -79.85 -3.40
N LEU A 4 -4.51 -78.88 -3.97
CA LEU A 4 -4.39 -77.44 -3.65
C LEU A 4 -5.78 -76.76 -3.71
N ARG A 5 -6.27 -76.40 -2.52
CA ARG A 5 -7.25 -75.31 -2.25
C ARG A 5 -6.44 -74.00 -2.40
N GLY A 6 -6.92 -72.84 -2.83
CA GLY A 6 -8.23 -72.21 -2.76
C GLY A 6 -7.96 -70.76 -2.33
N ALA A 7 -8.18 -69.78 -3.21
CA ALA A 7 -8.14 -68.36 -2.88
C ALA A 7 -9.02 -67.60 -3.88
N ALA A 8 -10.21 -67.23 -3.44
CA ALA A 8 -11.03 -66.21 -4.06
C ALA A 8 -11.55 -65.30 -2.94
N VAL A 9 -11.71 -64.01 -3.27
CA VAL A 9 -12.34 -62.90 -2.54
C VAL A 9 -11.33 -61.77 -2.26
N ALA A 10 -11.10 -60.92 -3.27
CA ALA A 10 -10.55 -59.57 -3.09
C ALA A 10 -10.90 -58.62 -4.27
N ALA A 11 -12.01 -58.84 -4.98
CA ALA A 11 -12.42 -57.97 -6.10
C ALA A 11 -13.33 -56.77 -5.74
N PRO A 12 -14.21 -56.80 -4.71
CA PRO A 12 -15.16 -55.69 -4.53
C PRO A 12 -14.60 -54.49 -3.76
N LEU A 13 -13.46 -54.64 -3.05
CA LEU A 13 -12.88 -53.56 -2.25
C LEU A 13 -12.11 -52.52 -3.08
N LEU A 14 -11.51 -52.93 -4.20
CA LEU A 14 -10.74 -52.04 -5.09
C LEU A 14 -11.64 -51.11 -5.91
N LEU A 15 -12.85 -51.55 -6.28
CA LEU A 15 -13.84 -50.71 -6.98
C LEU A 15 -14.44 -49.64 -6.06
N LEU A 16 -14.61 -49.94 -4.76
CA LEU A 16 -15.12 -48.96 -3.79
C LEU A 16 -14.07 -47.88 -3.44
N ILE A 17 -12.79 -48.25 -3.35
CA ILE A 17 -11.70 -47.30 -3.08
C ILE A 17 -11.47 -46.38 -4.28
N GLY A 18 -11.62 -46.87 -5.51
CA GLY A 18 -11.58 -46.05 -6.72
C GLY A 18 -12.71 -45.01 -6.79
N ALA A 19 -13.93 -45.41 -6.42
CA ALA A 19 -15.10 -44.51 -6.41
C ALA A 19 -15.00 -43.43 -5.31
N LEU A 20 -14.50 -43.77 -4.11
CA LEU A 20 -14.27 -42.76 -3.07
C LEU A 20 -13.12 -41.79 -3.41
N SER A 21 -12.07 -42.27 -4.10
CA SER A 21 -10.96 -41.42 -4.53
C SER A 21 -11.38 -40.45 -5.64
N ALA A 22 -12.27 -40.87 -6.55
CA ALA A 22 -12.84 -39.99 -7.58
C ALA A 22 -13.77 -38.91 -6.98
N LEU A 23 -14.55 -39.22 -5.94
CA LEU A 23 -15.34 -38.22 -5.22
C LEU A 23 -14.47 -37.21 -4.45
N GLN A 24 -13.34 -37.64 -3.86
CA GLN A 24 -12.43 -36.74 -3.15
C GLN A 24 -11.60 -35.85 -4.09
N LEU A 25 -11.26 -36.33 -5.30
CA LEU A 25 -10.64 -35.49 -6.33
C LEU A 25 -11.62 -34.49 -6.98
N GLY A 26 -12.90 -34.83 -7.11
CA GLY A 26 -13.93 -33.88 -7.56
C GLY A 26 -14.13 -32.70 -6.60
N ALA A 27 -14.21 -32.97 -5.29
CA ALA A 27 -14.40 -31.95 -4.26
C ALA A 27 -13.16 -31.02 -4.07
N ALA A 28 -11.95 -31.50 -4.38
CA ALA A 28 -10.73 -30.70 -4.28
C ALA A 28 -10.50 -29.78 -5.50
N ILE A 29 -11.11 -30.08 -6.65
CA ILE A 29 -11.03 -29.25 -7.86
C ILE A 29 -12.08 -28.13 -7.84
N GLU A 30 -13.24 -28.33 -7.21
CA GLU A 30 -14.25 -27.27 -7.03
C GLU A 30 -13.84 -26.18 -6.02
N ALA A 31 -12.89 -26.45 -5.11
CA ALA A 31 -12.42 -25.47 -4.13
C ALA A 31 -11.60 -24.30 -4.73
N ASN A 32 -11.27 -24.34 -6.03
CA ASN A 32 -10.56 -23.29 -6.75
C ASN A 32 -11.36 -22.68 -7.91
N ALA A 33 -12.61 -23.09 -8.14
CA ALA A 33 -13.48 -22.39 -9.08
C ALA A 33 -13.84 -21.05 -8.43
N GLN A 34 -13.33 -19.95 -8.99
CA GLN A 34 -13.78 -18.63 -8.57
C GLN A 34 -15.30 -18.58 -8.71
N PRO A 35 -16.03 -18.16 -7.65
CA PRO A 35 -17.48 -18.18 -7.68
C PRO A 35 -18.00 -17.25 -8.78
N PRO A 36 -19.08 -17.64 -9.48
CA PRO A 36 -19.50 -16.95 -10.69
C PRO A 36 -19.93 -15.51 -10.39
N VAL A 37 -19.48 -14.61 -11.27
CA VAL A 37 -19.98 -13.23 -11.36
C VAL A 37 -21.22 -13.25 -12.25
N VAL A 38 -22.31 -12.63 -11.82
CA VAL A 38 -23.53 -12.51 -12.64
C VAL A 38 -23.85 -11.05 -12.89
N VAL A 39 -24.04 -10.70 -14.16
CA VAL A 39 -24.61 -9.42 -14.57
C VAL A 39 -26.07 -9.61 -15.00
N TYR A 40 -26.96 -8.83 -14.40
CA TYR A 40 -28.39 -8.87 -14.68
C TYR A 40 -28.76 -7.83 -15.74
N SER A 41 -29.51 -8.24 -16.76
CA SER A 41 -29.91 -7.39 -17.90
C SER A 41 -31.38 -7.57 -18.24
N ASP A 42 -32.17 -6.53 -17.99
CA ASP A 42 -33.61 -6.45 -18.30
C ASP A 42 -33.95 -5.16 -19.06
N PRO A 43 -33.38 -4.97 -20.26
CA PRO A 43 -33.58 -3.74 -21.02
C PRO A 43 -35.06 -3.47 -21.26
N ASP A 44 -35.49 -2.23 -21.01
CA ASP A 44 -36.82 -1.76 -21.40
C ASP A 44 -36.84 -1.50 -22.90
N PRO A 45 -37.56 -2.31 -23.71
CA PRO A 45 -37.58 -2.12 -25.16
C PRO A 45 -38.15 -0.76 -25.56
N ASN A 46 -38.92 -0.11 -24.69
CA ASN A 46 -39.50 1.21 -24.95
C ASN A 46 -38.57 2.37 -24.54
N ASN A 47 -37.42 2.09 -23.93
CA ASN A 47 -36.45 3.09 -23.49
C ASN A 47 -35.07 2.80 -24.07
N SER A 48 -34.76 3.42 -25.22
CA SER A 48 -33.49 3.24 -25.92
C SER A 48 -32.25 3.57 -25.08
N ASN A 49 -32.36 4.50 -24.12
CA ASN A 49 -31.28 4.81 -23.20
C ASN A 49 -31.03 3.66 -22.21
N ASP A 50 -32.09 3.03 -21.71
CA ASP A 50 -31.99 1.87 -20.84
C ASP A 50 -31.34 0.67 -21.56
N VAL A 51 -31.78 0.41 -22.79
CA VAL A 51 -31.20 -0.65 -23.64
C VAL A 51 -29.70 -0.44 -23.84
N THR A 52 -29.30 0.75 -24.27
CA THR A 52 -27.88 1.09 -24.52
C THR A 52 -27.04 0.98 -23.24
N ARG A 53 -27.54 1.51 -22.12
CA ARG A 53 -26.85 1.49 -20.82
C ARG A 53 -26.62 0.08 -20.31
N LYS A 54 -27.65 -0.78 -20.33
CA LYS A 54 -27.54 -2.17 -19.88
C LYS A 54 -26.65 -3.00 -20.79
N ALA A 55 -26.72 -2.79 -22.10
CA ALA A 55 -25.80 -3.42 -23.05
C ALA A 55 -24.33 -3.05 -22.76
N ALA A 56 -24.07 -1.77 -22.48
CA ALA A 56 -22.73 -1.30 -22.12
C ALA A 56 -22.24 -1.89 -20.79
N LEU A 57 -23.08 -1.95 -19.76
CA LEU A 57 -22.74 -2.59 -18.48
C LEU A 57 -22.41 -4.08 -18.66
N VAL A 58 -23.22 -4.81 -19.44
CA VAL A 58 -22.97 -6.22 -19.76
C VAL A 58 -21.63 -6.38 -20.47
N ALA A 59 -21.36 -5.56 -21.49
CA ALA A 59 -20.08 -5.59 -22.20
C ALA A 59 -18.89 -5.33 -21.25
N SER A 60 -19.00 -4.37 -20.33
CA SER A 60 -17.96 -4.08 -19.33
C SER A 60 -17.69 -5.28 -18.43
N VAL A 61 -18.76 -5.89 -17.88
CA VAL A 61 -18.62 -7.03 -16.97
C VAL A 61 -18.04 -8.24 -17.70
N LEU A 62 -18.43 -8.49 -18.95
CA LEU A 62 -17.87 -9.58 -19.75
C LEU A 62 -16.41 -9.32 -20.15
N GLY A 63 -16.03 -8.07 -20.44
CA GLY A 63 -14.66 -7.70 -20.75
C GLY A 63 -13.68 -8.08 -19.63
N VAL A 64 -14.01 -7.72 -18.40
CA VAL A 64 -13.17 -7.98 -17.21
C VAL A 64 -13.40 -9.38 -16.65
N GLY A 65 -14.67 -9.80 -16.62
CA GLY A 65 -15.15 -11.01 -15.99
C GLY A 65 -15.04 -12.25 -16.86
N SER A 66 -14.61 -12.15 -18.12
CA SER A 66 -14.33 -13.32 -18.98
C SER A 66 -13.31 -14.27 -18.33
N ALA A 67 -12.31 -13.72 -17.64
CA ALA A 67 -11.35 -14.50 -16.85
C ALA A 67 -11.94 -15.06 -15.53
N LEU A 68 -13.08 -14.51 -15.07
CA LEU A 68 -13.75 -14.84 -13.81
C LEU A 68 -15.04 -15.67 -14.02
N GLY A 69 -15.30 -16.14 -15.24
CA GLY A 69 -16.50 -16.91 -15.55
C GLY A 69 -17.80 -16.13 -15.46
N ALA A 70 -17.80 -14.84 -15.80
CA ALA A 70 -18.99 -13.99 -15.72
C ALA A 70 -20.14 -14.48 -16.62
N GLN A 71 -21.36 -14.48 -16.09
CA GLN A 71 -22.58 -14.89 -16.79
C GLN A 71 -23.57 -13.74 -16.90
N VAL A 72 -24.31 -13.69 -18.02
CA VAL A 72 -25.40 -12.73 -18.22
C VAL A 72 -26.73 -13.41 -17.91
N VAL A 73 -27.50 -12.83 -17.00
CA VAL A 73 -28.86 -13.29 -16.70
C VAL A 73 -29.85 -12.25 -17.23
N SER A 74 -30.70 -12.69 -18.16
CA SER A 74 -31.67 -11.81 -18.85
C SER A 74 -33.10 -12.31 -18.67
N GLY A 75 -34.07 -11.39 -18.68
CA GLY A 75 -35.50 -11.71 -18.61
C GLY A 75 -36.32 -10.62 -17.93
N ARG A 76 -37.65 -10.64 -18.08
CA ARG A 76 -38.59 -9.80 -17.32
C ARG A 76 -39.76 -10.66 -16.84
N PRO A 77 -39.88 -10.96 -15.53
CA PRO A 77 -38.95 -10.59 -14.45
C PRO A 77 -37.60 -11.32 -14.58
N VAL A 78 -36.52 -10.69 -14.10
CA VAL A 78 -35.19 -11.29 -14.13
C VAL A 78 -35.10 -12.46 -13.13
N PRO A 79 -34.71 -13.67 -13.56
CA PRO A 79 -34.47 -14.76 -12.62
C PRO A 79 -33.22 -14.45 -11.78
N LEU A 80 -33.25 -14.76 -10.48
CA LEU A 80 -32.11 -14.56 -9.60
C LEU A 80 -31.16 -15.77 -9.69
N SER A 81 -29.86 -15.54 -9.89
CA SER A 81 -28.86 -16.61 -9.78
C SER A 81 -28.52 -16.83 -8.32
N LEU A 82 -28.73 -18.06 -7.82
CA LEU A 82 -28.52 -18.42 -6.41
C LEU A 82 -27.07 -18.80 -6.10
N ASP A 83 -26.28 -19.15 -7.13
CA ASP A 83 -24.92 -19.66 -7.00
C ASP A 83 -23.86 -18.56 -7.16
N ALA A 84 -24.27 -17.35 -7.55
CA ALA A 84 -23.38 -16.21 -7.72
C ALA A 84 -22.92 -15.64 -6.37
N ARG A 85 -21.66 -15.23 -6.29
CA ARG A 85 -21.17 -14.41 -5.16
C ARG A 85 -21.16 -12.93 -5.47
N THR A 86 -20.99 -12.57 -6.74
CA THR A 86 -20.98 -11.18 -7.17
C THR A 86 -22.17 -10.94 -8.09
N HIS A 87 -23.05 -10.05 -7.67
CA HIS A 87 -24.24 -9.64 -8.41
C HIS A 87 -24.02 -8.23 -8.95
N VAL A 88 -24.12 -8.03 -10.25
CA VAL A 88 -23.95 -6.72 -10.90
C VAL A 88 -25.24 -6.35 -11.61
N MET A 89 -25.83 -5.20 -11.30
CA MET A 89 -27.05 -4.75 -11.96
C MET A 89 -27.19 -3.23 -11.93
N MET A 90 -28.11 -2.70 -12.73
CA MET A 90 -28.54 -1.31 -12.61
C MET A 90 -29.60 -1.16 -11.52
N THR A 91 -29.68 0.03 -10.93
CA THR A 91 -30.65 0.35 -9.87
C THR A 91 -32.11 0.19 -10.31
N ASN A 92 -32.44 0.45 -11.57
CA ASN A 92 -33.79 0.17 -12.09
C ASN A 92 -34.07 -1.33 -12.23
N THR A 93 -33.09 -2.16 -12.62
CA THR A 93 -33.22 -3.64 -12.60
C THR A 93 -33.58 -4.14 -11.21
N LEU A 94 -32.93 -3.59 -10.16
CA LEU A 94 -33.24 -3.93 -8.78
C LEU A 94 -34.66 -3.47 -8.38
N ASN A 95 -35.08 -2.30 -8.85
CA ASN A 95 -36.41 -1.74 -8.58
C ASN A 95 -37.54 -2.55 -9.23
N ASP A 96 -37.30 -3.07 -10.44
CA ASP A 96 -38.26 -3.87 -11.22
C ASP A 96 -38.27 -5.35 -10.76
N MET A 97 -37.33 -5.75 -9.91
CA MET A 97 -37.27 -7.08 -9.33
C MET A 97 -38.42 -7.30 -8.33
N SER A 98 -39.09 -8.47 -8.44
CA SER A 98 -40.16 -8.87 -7.51
C SER A 98 -39.68 -8.93 -6.06
N ASP A 99 -40.58 -8.69 -5.10
CA ASP A 99 -40.25 -8.71 -3.66
C ASP A 99 -39.67 -10.06 -3.19
N LEU A 100 -40.06 -11.16 -3.84
CA LEU A 100 -39.50 -12.49 -3.56
C LEU A 100 -38.03 -12.56 -3.97
N ASN A 101 -37.71 -12.15 -5.21
CA ASN A 101 -36.34 -12.16 -5.71
C ASN A 101 -35.46 -11.14 -4.98
N ARG A 102 -36.01 -9.98 -4.63
CA ARG A 102 -35.29 -8.95 -3.85
C ARG A 102 -34.91 -9.46 -2.46
N ARG A 103 -35.82 -10.11 -1.75
CA ARG A 103 -35.52 -10.74 -0.45
C ARG A 103 -34.49 -11.86 -0.57
N ALA A 104 -34.59 -12.69 -1.62
CA ALA A 104 -33.59 -13.72 -1.88
C ALA A 104 -32.20 -13.11 -2.17
N LEU A 105 -32.13 -12.03 -2.95
CA LEU A 105 -30.90 -11.32 -3.23
C LEU A 105 -30.28 -10.72 -1.96
N VAL A 106 -31.08 -10.10 -1.08
CA VAL A 106 -30.60 -9.62 0.23
C VAL A 106 -29.92 -10.75 1.00
N ASN A 107 -30.54 -11.94 1.08
CA ASN A 107 -29.97 -13.08 1.79
C ASN A 107 -28.70 -13.67 1.15
N LEU A 108 -28.51 -13.50 -0.16
CA LEU A 108 -27.30 -13.95 -0.87
C LEU A 108 -26.15 -12.97 -0.66
N VAL A 109 -26.46 -11.67 -0.73
CA VAL A 109 -25.50 -10.58 -0.57
C VAL A 109 -25.08 -10.43 0.88
N ASP A 110 -25.97 -10.69 1.84
CA ASP A 110 -25.69 -10.61 3.27
C ASP A 110 -24.92 -11.84 3.80
N ARG A 111 -23.76 -12.13 3.18
CA ARG A 111 -22.87 -13.24 3.54
C ARG A 111 -21.42 -12.83 3.29
N SER A 112 -20.52 -13.34 4.13
CA SER A 112 -19.08 -13.10 4.00
C SER A 112 -18.56 -13.48 2.60
N GLY A 113 -17.96 -12.49 1.93
CA GLY A 113 -17.37 -12.65 0.59
C GLY A 113 -18.38 -12.57 -0.56
N SER A 114 -19.63 -12.19 -0.31
CA SER A 114 -20.59 -11.79 -1.33
C SER A 114 -20.49 -10.29 -1.63
N LEU A 115 -20.79 -9.89 -2.86
CA LEU A 115 -20.78 -8.51 -3.33
C LEU A 115 -22.01 -8.22 -4.20
N LEU A 116 -22.71 -7.13 -3.91
CA LEU A 116 -23.65 -6.50 -4.82
C LEU A 116 -23.03 -5.23 -5.40
N VAL A 117 -23.06 -5.07 -6.71
CA VAL A 117 -22.66 -3.85 -7.42
C VAL A 117 -23.89 -3.25 -8.09
N LEU A 118 -24.25 -2.05 -7.67
CA LEU A 118 -25.38 -1.28 -8.19
C LEU A 118 -24.89 -0.09 -8.99
N ALA A 119 -25.13 -0.13 -10.30
CA ALA A 119 -24.94 1.00 -11.19
C ALA A 119 -26.14 1.96 -11.11
N ALA A 120 -25.89 3.22 -10.78
CA ALA A 120 -26.91 4.24 -10.66
C ALA A 120 -27.50 4.58 -12.03
N ASN A 121 -28.83 4.63 -12.10
CA ASN A 121 -29.52 5.15 -13.27
C ASN A 121 -29.74 6.66 -13.06
N GLN A 122 -29.30 7.48 -14.01
CA GLN A 122 -29.41 8.94 -13.91
C GLN A 122 -30.76 9.50 -14.33
N ILE A 123 -31.70 8.64 -14.73
CA ILE A 123 -33.08 9.06 -14.96
C ILE A 123 -33.66 9.35 -13.58
N GLY A 124 -33.88 10.64 -13.28
CA GLY A 124 -34.23 11.11 -11.94
C GLY A 124 -35.45 10.40 -11.31
N GLY A 125 -35.53 10.45 -9.98
CA GLY A 125 -36.65 9.86 -9.21
C GLY A 125 -36.32 8.54 -8.50
N GLN A 126 -35.08 8.06 -8.54
CA GLN A 126 -34.65 6.89 -7.76
C GLN A 126 -34.39 7.29 -6.30
N ASP A 127 -35.03 6.58 -5.38
CA ASP A 127 -34.71 6.65 -3.95
C ASP A 127 -33.66 5.59 -3.59
N TYR A 128 -32.39 5.97 -3.71
CA TYR A 128 -31.28 5.08 -3.36
C TYR A 128 -31.30 4.65 -1.89
N ASN A 129 -31.92 5.42 -0.98
CA ASN A 129 -32.02 5.04 0.41
C ASN A 129 -32.99 3.87 0.59
N ALA A 130 -34.16 3.95 -0.03
CA ALA A 130 -35.13 2.86 -0.04
C ALA A 130 -34.59 1.60 -0.74
N LEU A 131 -33.82 1.76 -1.82
CA LEU A 131 -33.20 0.63 -2.52
C LEU A 131 -32.13 -0.08 -1.68
N LEU A 132 -31.31 0.66 -0.93
CA LEU A 132 -30.20 0.11 -0.17
C LEU A 132 -30.61 -0.41 1.21
N ALA A 133 -31.62 0.18 1.85
CA ALA A 133 -32.01 -0.16 3.22
C ALA A 133 -32.19 -1.67 3.47
N PRO A 134 -32.83 -2.48 2.59
CA PRO A 134 -32.96 -3.92 2.81
C PRO A 134 -31.62 -4.66 2.95
N PHE A 135 -30.57 -4.21 2.25
CA PHE A 135 -29.23 -4.83 2.32
C PHE A 135 -28.43 -4.40 3.55
N LEU A 136 -28.85 -3.30 4.20
CA LEU A 136 -28.18 -2.68 5.35
C LEU A 136 -28.94 -2.94 6.65
N GLY A 137 -29.66 -4.07 6.73
CA GLY A 137 -30.44 -4.44 7.92
C GLY A 137 -31.65 -3.54 8.18
N GLY A 138 -32.19 -2.90 7.14
CA GLY A 138 -33.32 -1.97 7.23
C GLY A 138 -32.92 -0.53 7.53
N ALA A 139 -31.64 -0.24 7.76
CA ALA A 139 -31.15 1.12 8.00
C ALA A 139 -31.03 1.92 6.71
N SER A 140 -31.58 3.14 6.69
CA SER A 140 -31.33 4.09 5.60
C SER A 140 -29.88 4.56 5.63
N PRO A 141 -29.13 4.51 4.52
CA PRO A 141 -27.76 5.01 4.48
C PRO A 141 -27.66 6.55 4.47
N GLY A 142 -28.78 7.27 4.34
CA GLY A 142 -28.82 8.73 4.32
C GLY A 142 -28.05 9.33 3.15
N CYS A 143 -28.11 8.70 1.98
CA CYS A 143 -27.48 9.13 0.74
C CYS A 143 -28.26 10.28 0.09
N GLY A 144 -27.65 11.46 0.06
CA GLY A 144 -27.93 12.48 -0.94
C GLY A 144 -27.12 12.23 -2.22
N TRP A 145 -27.55 12.76 -3.36
CA TRP A 145 -26.80 12.67 -4.60
C TRP A 145 -26.86 13.97 -5.39
N GLU A 146 -25.84 14.21 -6.20
CA GLU A 146 -25.76 15.35 -7.11
C GLU A 146 -25.04 14.95 -8.40
N SER A 147 -25.38 15.60 -9.51
CA SER A 147 -24.62 15.44 -10.75
C SER A 147 -23.30 16.21 -10.63
N GLN A 148 -22.19 15.51 -10.88
CA GLN A 148 -20.86 16.06 -10.86
C GLN A 148 -20.33 16.23 -12.29
N SER A 149 -19.80 17.42 -12.55
CA SER A 149 -19.03 17.75 -13.76
C SER A 149 -17.52 17.85 -13.49
N ARG A 150 -17.10 17.64 -12.23
CA ARG A 150 -15.72 17.80 -11.77
C ARG A 150 -15.06 16.45 -11.53
N ALA A 151 -13.74 16.42 -11.67
CA ALA A 151 -12.93 15.23 -11.42
C ALA A 151 -12.88 14.85 -9.94
N ALA A 152 -13.08 13.55 -9.62
CA ALA A 152 -12.71 13.02 -8.31
C ALA A 152 -11.20 12.74 -8.27
N ASN A 153 -10.53 13.35 -7.28
CA ASN A 153 -9.06 13.37 -7.17
C ASN A 153 -8.55 12.58 -5.96
N GLN A 154 -9.44 12.02 -5.14
CA GLN A 154 -9.06 11.32 -3.91
C GLN A 154 -9.48 9.85 -4.02
N VAL A 155 -8.49 8.95 -3.90
CA VAL A 155 -8.64 7.50 -3.95
C VAL A 155 -8.29 6.96 -2.58
N PHE A 156 -9.12 6.07 -2.03
CA PHE A 156 -8.67 5.23 -0.93
C PHE A 156 -7.66 4.24 -1.48
N ASP A 157 -6.40 4.39 -1.05
CA ASP A 157 -5.24 3.66 -1.57
C ASP A 157 -5.31 2.17 -1.22
N LEU A 158 -6.11 1.43 -1.98
CA LEU A 158 -6.13 -0.02 -1.98
C LEU A 158 -5.19 -0.51 -3.09
N PRO A 159 -4.23 -1.41 -2.76
CA PRO A 159 -3.33 -1.98 -3.75
C PRO A 159 -4.10 -2.54 -4.94
N GLY A 160 -3.78 -2.10 -6.16
CA GLY A 160 -4.45 -2.56 -7.37
C GLY A 160 -5.37 -1.54 -8.07
N MET A 161 -5.65 -0.39 -7.45
CA MET A 161 -6.66 0.55 -7.96
C MET A 161 -6.10 1.69 -8.80
N PRO A 162 -6.85 2.16 -9.82
CA PRO A 162 -6.50 3.39 -10.52
C PRO A 162 -6.54 4.59 -9.56
N LEU A 163 -5.39 5.30 -9.48
CA LEU A 163 -5.11 6.45 -8.61
C LEU A 163 -5.89 7.73 -8.96
N SER A 164 -6.59 7.72 -10.08
CA SER A 164 -7.55 8.76 -10.45
C SER A 164 -8.58 8.13 -11.36
N LEU A 165 -9.84 8.47 -11.10
CA LEU A 165 -10.95 8.02 -11.91
C LEU A 165 -11.36 9.03 -12.98
N PHE A 166 -10.89 10.26 -12.87
CA PHE A 166 -11.40 11.34 -13.70
C PHE A 166 -10.32 12.37 -14.02
N ALA A 167 -10.03 12.50 -15.30
CA ALA A 167 -9.80 13.78 -15.92
C ALA A 167 -10.87 13.92 -17.00
N ALA A 168 -12.04 14.50 -16.67
CA ALA A 168 -13.08 14.69 -17.67
C ALA A 168 -12.95 16.07 -18.32
N SER A 169 -12.54 16.05 -19.59
CA SER A 169 -13.07 16.92 -20.62
C SER A 169 -14.61 16.80 -20.68
N ARG A 170 -15.29 17.92 -20.95
CA ARG A 170 -16.76 18.08 -20.98
C ARG A 170 -17.48 16.88 -21.61
N GLY A 171 -18.40 16.21 -20.88
CA GLY A 171 -19.36 15.26 -21.48
C GLY A 171 -19.71 13.98 -20.70
N ALA A 172 -19.01 13.62 -19.62
CA ALA A 172 -19.39 12.48 -18.78
C ALA A 172 -20.38 12.94 -17.69
N ASN A 173 -21.59 12.39 -17.67
CA ASN A 173 -22.53 12.62 -16.57
C ASN A 173 -22.19 11.63 -15.45
N ILE A 174 -21.79 12.13 -14.29
CA ILE A 174 -21.47 11.32 -13.11
C ILE A 174 -22.40 11.73 -11.99
N LEU A 175 -22.95 10.78 -11.25
CA LEU A 175 -23.59 11.01 -9.96
C LEU A 175 -22.55 10.83 -8.86
N ALA A 176 -22.51 11.74 -7.92
CA ALA A 176 -21.77 11.56 -6.68
C ALA A 176 -22.72 11.52 -5.50
N PHE A 177 -22.39 10.69 -4.53
CA PHE A 177 -23.20 10.41 -3.36
C PHE A 177 -22.58 11.05 -2.12
N ARG A 178 -23.43 11.48 -1.21
CA ARG A 178 -23.09 11.93 0.14
C ARG A 178 -23.94 11.13 1.10
N CYS A 179 -23.40 10.04 1.60
CA CYS A 179 -24.12 9.15 2.51
C CYS A 179 -23.64 9.33 3.95
N THR A 180 -24.56 9.21 4.90
CA THR A 180 -24.24 9.18 6.33
C THR A 180 -23.65 7.84 6.77
N ALA A 181 -23.95 6.76 6.04
CA ALA A 181 -23.37 5.44 6.22
C ALA A 181 -22.54 5.03 4.99
N GLY A 182 -21.64 4.07 5.18
CA GLY A 182 -20.75 3.57 4.13
C GLY A 182 -19.43 4.34 4.04
N ALA A 183 -18.50 3.76 3.30
CA ALA A 183 -17.20 4.33 3.02
C ALA A 183 -17.18 4.88 1.58
N PRO A 184 -16.87 6.17 1.37
CA PRO A 184 -16.57 6.66 0.03
C PRO A 184 -15.31 5.97 -0.44
N TRP A 185 -15.29 5.47 -1.68
CA TRP A 185 -14.09 4.82 -2.23
C TRP A 185 -13.29 5.74 -3.13
N TYR A 186 -14.02 6.63 -3.78
CA TYR A 186 -13.50 7.74 -4.55
C TYR A 186 -14.23 8.99 -4.09
N ALA A 187 -13.50 10.06 -3.77
CA ALA A 187 -14.09 11.30 -3.30
C ALA A 187 -13.65 12.50 -4.15
N THR A 188 -14.61 13.38 -4.44
CA THR A 188 -14.36 14.73 -4.93
C THR A 188 -13.90 15.62 -3.78
N SER A 189 -13.29 16.76 -4.10
CA SER A 189 -12.72 17.67 -3.10
C SER A 189 -13.73 18.25 -2.10
N ASP A 190 -15.01 18.20 -2.44
CA ASP A 190 -16.14 18.64 -1.63
C ASP A 190 -16.74 17.50 -0.78
N GLY A 191 -16.17 16.30 -0.81
CA GLY A 191 -16.61 15.13 -0.03
C GLY A 191 -17.76 14.32 -0.63
N ALA A 192 -18.21 14.63 -1.86
CA ALA A 192 -19.09 13.73 -2.59
C ALA A 192 -18.29 12.55 -3.16
N ALA A 193 -18.94 11.42 -3.40
CA ALA A 193 -18.26 10.21 -3.81
C ALA A 193 -19.01 9.50 -4.95
N PRO A 194 -18.45 9.39 -6.16
CA PRO A 194 -19.09 8.64 -7.24
C PRO A 194 -19.05 7.12 -7.02
N VAL A 195 -18.33 6.64 -6.02
CA VAL A 195 -18.38 5.24 -5.58
C VAL A 195 -18.48 5.20 -4.07
N MET A 196 -19.53 4.53 -3.58
CA MET A 196 -19.75 4.25 -2.16
C MET A 196 -19.74 2.75 -1.93
N MET A 197 -19.17 2.33 -0.80
CA MET A 197 -19.22 0.95 -0.34
C MET A 197 -19.90 0.86 1.02
N PHE A 198 -20.72 -0.16 1.20
CA PHE A 198 -21.46 -0.43 2.42
C PHE A 198 -21.22 -1.86 2.86
N TYR A 199 -21.15 -2.05 4.18
CA TYR A 199 -21.05 -3.37 4.79
C TYR A 199 -22.45 -3.87 5.13
N THR A 200 -22.74 -5.13 4.80
CA THR A 200 -24.00 -5.75 5.23
C THR A 200 -23.83 -6.32 6.65
N PRO A 201 -24.93 -6.54 7.40
CA PRO A 201 -24.85 -7.04 8.78
C PRO A 201 -24.04 -8.34 8.97
N ASN A 202 -24.10 -9.26 8.02
CA ASN A 202 -23.46 -10.58 8.07
C ASN A 202 -22.23 -10.71 7.17
N GLY A 203 -21.67 -9.57 6.76
CA GLY A 203 -20.30 -9.50 6.25
C GLY A 203 -20.11 -9.51 4.74
N GLY A 204 -21.19 -9.32 3.99
CA GLY A 204 -21.13 -9.01 2.57
C GLY A 204 -20.91 -7.52 2.29
N TRP A 205 -20.89 -7.19 1.00
CA TRP A 205 -20.65 -5.83 0.53
C TRP A 205 -21.72 -5.37 -0.45
N VAL A 206 -22.08 -4.09 -0.36
CA VAL A 206 -22.83 -3.39 -1.40
C VAL A 206 -21.98 -2.24 -1.92
N LYS A 207 -21.83 -2.14 -3.23
CA LYS A 207 -21.10 -1.08 -3.92
C LYS A 207 -22.07 -0.30 -4.79
N LEU A 208 -22.20 1.00 -4.54
CA LEU A 208 -23.01 1.92 -5.34
C LEU A 208 -22.09 2.72 -6.26
N LEU A 209 -22.33 2.65 -7.57
CA LEU A 209 -21.56 3.31 -8.61
C LEU A 209 -22.39 4.40 -9.27
N GLY A 210 -21.88 5.62 -9.32
CA GLY A 210 -22.58 6.79 -9.85
C GLY A 210 -22.43 7.00 -11.37
N PHE A 211 -21.84 6.05 -12.09
CA PHE A 211 -21.52 6.22 -13.50
C PHE A 211 -22.72 6.04 -14.41
N ASP A 212 -22.75 6.83 -15.48
CA ASP A 212 -23.65 6.60 -16.60
C ASP A 212 -22.95 5.73 -17.65
N TRP A 213 -23.41 4.50 -17.83
CA TRP A 213 -22.94 3.60 -18.90
C TRP A 213 -23.45 4.00 -20.29
N GLY A 214 -24.18 5.11 -20.43
CA GLY A 214 -24.65 5.65 -21.70
C GLY A 214 -23.57 6.28 -22.58
N THR A 215 -22.36 6.55 -22.06
CA THR A 215 -21.23 7.08 -22.82
C THR A 215 -20.09 6.05 -22.97
N PRO A 216 -19.93 5.39 -24.12
CA PRO A 216 -19.00 4.26 -24.31
C PRO A 216 -17.50 4.57 -24.18
N SER A 217 -17.08 5.83 -24.27
CA SER A 217 -15.68 6.20 -24.52
C SER A 217 -14.71 6.02 -23.35
N ARG A 218 -15.15 5.51 -22.18
CA ARG A 218 -14.35 5.43 -20.96
C ARG A 218 -14.49 4.11 -20.16
N VAL A 219 -15.10 3.10 -20.77
CA VAL A 219 -15.50 1.85 -20.10
C VAL A 219 -14.33 1.09 -19.41
N ALA A 220 -13.11 1.14 -19.95
CA ALA A 220 -11.96 0.37 -19.45
C ALA A 220 -11.44 0.76 -18.04
N ASP A 221 -11.54 2.04 -17.64
CA ASP A 221 -11.12 2.45 -16.29
C ASP A 221 -12.17 2.02 -15.23
N TRP A 222 -13.45 2.03 -15.62
CA TRP A 222 -14.59 1.63 -14.78
C TRP A 222 -14.65 0.14 -14.53
N GLU A 223 -14.30 -0.60 -15.57
CA GLU A 223 -14.17 -2.06 -15.59
C GLU A 223 -13.34 -2.60 -14.41
N THR A 224 -12.19 -1.97 -14.13
CA THR A 224 -11.29 -2.39 -13.04
C THR A 224 -11.91 -2.23 -11.65
N ILE A 225 -12.74 -1.20 -11.45
CA ILE A 225 -13.35 -0.89 -10.16
C ILE A 225 -14.58 -1.72 -9.88
N LEU A 226 -15.29 -2.10 -10.94
CA LEU A 226 -16.57 -2.78 -10.86
C LEU A 226 -16.45 -4.08 -10.06
N LEU A 227 -15.46 -4.93 -10.37
CA LEU A 227 -15.32 -6.27 -9.79
C LEU A 227 -14.32 -6.39 -8.62
N TYR A 228 -13.66 -5.29 -8.23
CA TYR A 228 -12.76 -5.35 -7.07
C TYR A 228 -13.54 -5.57 -5.77
N VAL A 229 -13.13 -6.57 -4.99
CA VAL A 229 -13.63 -6.82 -3.63
C VAL A 229 -12.50 -6.50 -2.65
N PRO A 230 -12.65 -5.55 -1.72
CA PRO A 230 -11.67 -5.34 -0.66
C PRO A 230 -11.43 -6.63 0.12
N PRO A 231 -10.21 -6.88 0.63
CA PRO A 231 -10.00 -7.94 1.60
C PRO A 231 -10.98 -7.73 2.77
N GLY A 232 -11.83 -8.71 3.03
CA GLY A 232 -12.83 -8.63 4.10
C GLY A 232 -12.18 -8.36 5.45
N PRO A 233 -12.92 -7.76 6.42
CA PRO A 233 -12.42 -7.66 7.78
C PRO A 233 -12.08 -9.07 8.28
N PRO A 234 -11.02 -9.22 9.09
CA PRO A 234 -10.65 -10.52 9.64
C PRO A 234 -11.86 -11.12 10.36
N SER A 235 -12.16 -12.39 10.06
CA SER A 235 -13.23 -13.13 10.71
C SER A 235 -13.10 -12.99 12.23
N ALA A 236 -14.20 -12.68 12.91
CA ALA A 236 -14.21 -12.67 14.37
C ALA A 236 -13.63 -14.02 14.86
N PRO A 237 -12.71 -14.01 15.85
CA PRO A 237 -12.11 -15.24 16.32
C PRO A 237 -13.21 -16.20 16.77
N PHE A 238 -13.19 -17.43 16.24
CA PHE A 238 -14.11 -18.48 16.65
C PHE A 238 -14.07 -18.58 18.18
N PRO A 239 -15.23 -18.69 18.86
CA PRO A 239 -15.24 -18.98 20.28
C PRO A 239 -14.43 -20.27 20.50
N PRO A 240 -13.58 -20.31 21.54
CA PRO A 240 -12.76 -21.48 21.81
C PRO A 240 -13.67 -22.72 21.90
N PRO A 241 -13.28 -23.85 21.30
CA PRO A 241 -14.06 -25.08 21.41
C PRO A 241 -14.25 -25.41 22.90
N PRO A 242 -15.45 -25.90 23.29
CA PRO A 242 -15.69 -26.29 24.68
C PRO A 242 -14.63 -27.30 25.10
N PRO A 243 -14.09 -27.20 26.33
CA PRO A 243 -13.04 -28.09 26.80
C PRO A 243 -13.48 -29.56 26.66
N PRO A 244 -12.59 -30.46 26.22
CA PRO A 244 -12.91 -31.88 26.11
C PRO A 244 -13.38 -32.40 27.46
N GLY A 245 -14.59 -32.97 27.47
CA GLY A 245 -15.20 -33.54 28.67
C GLY A 245 -14.29 -34.62 29.28
N VAL A 246 -14.09 -34.53 30.60
CA VAL A 246 -13.31 -35.49 31.38
C VAL A 246 -13.92 -36.90 31.18
N PRO A 247 -13.13 -37.91 30.77
CA PRO A 247 -13.64 -39.26 30.62
C PRO A 247 -14.05 -39.84 31.98
N PRO A 248 -15.13 -40.64 32.05
CA PRO A 248 -15.60 -41.23 33.30
C PRO A 248 -14.56 -42.22 33.87
N PRO A 249 -14.46 -42.33 35.21
CA PRO A 249 -13.46 -43.16 35.87
C PRO A 249 -13.69 -44.67 35.59
N PRO A 250 -12.61 -45.47 35.48
CA PRO A 250 -12.70 -46.90 35.21
C PRO A 250 -13.22 -47.69 36.42
N SER A 251 -13.97 -48.74 36.13
CA SER A 251 -14.52 -49.71 37.10
C SER A 251 -13.43 -50.65 37.68
N PRO A 252 -13.65 -51.23 38.90
CA PRO A 252 -12.64 -51.98 39.66
C PRO A 252 -12.34 -53.40 39.11
N PRO A 253 -11.23 -54.05 39.56
CA PRO A 253 -10.59 -55.18 38.90
C PRO A 253 -11.18 -56.55 39.34
N PRO A 254 -11.05 -57.64 38.55
CA PRO A 254 -10.00 -58.62 38.89
C PRO A 254 -9.53 -59.59 37.76
N ARG A 255 -8.23 -59.92 37.72
CA ARG A 255 -7.64 -61.27 37.97
C ARG A 255 -6.15 -61.31 37.55
N PRO A 256 -5.29 -62.06 38.29
CA PRO A 256 -3.86 -62.23 38.00
C PRO A 256 -3.61 -63.51 37.16
N PRO A 257 -2.35 -63.85 36.79
CA PRO A 257 -1.62 -63.35 35.63
C PRO A 257 -1.26 -64.46 34.63
N SER A 258 -0.88 -64.10 33.41
CA SER A 258 -0.11 -64.99 32.52
C SER A 258 1.20 -64.29 32.13
N PRO A 259 2.35 -64.99 32.12
CA PRO A 259 3.67 -64.37 31.99
C PRO A 259 3.92 -63.89 30.57
N SER A 260 4.35 -62.63 30.44
CA SER A 260 4.74 -62.01 29.18
C SER A 260 6.19 -62.33 28.81
N PRO A 261 6.53 -62.45 27.51
CA PRO A 261 7.89 -62.68 27.03
C PRO A 261 8.83 -61.48 27.27
N PRO A 262 10.16 -61.70 27.28
CA PRO A 262 11.14 -60.64 27.52
C PRO A 262 11.10 -59.56 26.44
N SER A 263 11.17 -58.30 26.89
CA SER A 263 11.18 -57.12 26.03
C SER A 263 12.51 -56.99 25.26
N PRO A 264 12.48 -56.54 23.99
CA PRO A 264 13.68 -56.31 23.21
C PRO A 264 14.49 -55.11 23.74
N PRO A 265 15.82 -55.10 23.53
CA PRO A 265 16.72 -54.05 24.01
C PRO A 265 16.38 -52.68 23.43
N SER A 266 16.55 -51.64 24.25
CA SER A 266 16.28 -50.25 23.89
C SER A 266 17.19 -49.78 22.74
N PRO A 267 16.66 -49.01 21.77
CA PRO A 267 17.47 -48.44 20.70
C PRO A 267 18.55 -47.49 21.25
N PRO A 268 19.72 -47.40 20.60
CA PRO A 268 20.75 -46.42 20.95
C PRO A 268 20.19 -45.01 20.95
N GLN A 269 20.50 -44.22 21.99
CA GLN A 269 20.14 -42.81 22.05
C GLN A 269 20.71 -42.07 20.84
N MET A 270 19.83 -41.40 20.08
CA MET A 270 20.27 -40.53 18.99
C MET A 270 21.09 -39.37 19.56
N PRO A 271 22.17 -38.95 18.88
CA PRO A 271 22.94 -37.79 19.30
C PRO A 271 22.06 -36.54 19.39
N PRO A 272 22.34 -35.63 20.34
CA PRO A 272 21.57 -34.40 20.51
C PRO A 272 21.55 -33.61 19.20
N MET A 273 20.35 -33.17 18.78
CA MET A 273 20.22 -32.33 17.59
C MET A 273 21.05 -31.05 17.78
N PRO A 274 21.76 -30.60 16.73
CA PRO A 274 22.43 -29.31 16.76
C PRO A 274 21.46 -28.19 17.15
N PRO A 275 21.91 -27.19 17.94
CA PRO A 275 21.09 -26.04 18.27
C PRO A 275 20.58 -25.37 16.98
N SER A 276 19.30 -24.98 16.98
CA SER A 276 18.72 -24.25 15.85
C SER A 276 19.49 -22.95 15.62
N PRO A 277 19.81 -22.58 14.35
CA PRO A 277 20.41 -21.28 14.08
C PRO A 277 19.50 -20.15 14.59
N PRO A 278 20.08 -19.04 15.05
CA PRO A 278 19.31 -17.89 15.52
C PRO A 278 18.37 -17.39 14.42
N PRO A 279 17.17 -16.89 14.78
CA PRO A 279 16.23 -16.34 13.81
C PRO A 279 16.85 -15.14 13.07
N ASP A 280 16.58 -15.04 11.77
CA ASP A 280 17.04 -13.91 10.99
C ASP A 280 16.45 -12.59 11.55
N PRO A 281 17.24 -11.49 11.57
CA PRO A 281 16.72 -10.19 11.94
C PRO A 281 15.57 -9.75 11.02
N SER A 282 14.60 -9.04 11.58
CA SER A 282 13.52 -8.42 10.80
C SER A 282 14.09 -7.43 9.79
N PRO A 283 13.54 -7.35 8.56
CA PRO A 283 13.97 -6.33 7.60
C PRO A 283 13.69 -4.92 8.14
N ASP A 284 14.60 -3.99 7.84
CA ASP A 284 14.50 -2.57 8.15
C ASP A 284 13.38 -1.89 7.34
N ALA A 285 13.17 -2.36 6.11
CA ALA A 285 12.20 -1.83 5.15
C ALA A 285 11.81 -2.88 4.10
N ARG A 286 10.78 -2.60 3.30
CA ARG A 286 10.45 -3.43 2.12
C ARG A 286 11.38 -3.13 0.94
N ALA A 287 11.80 -1.87 0.81
CA ALA A 287 12.78 -1.48 -0.19
C ALA A 287 13.77 -0.47 0.41
N ILE A 288 15.03 -0.55 -0.01
CA ILE A 288 16.04 0.44 0.35
C ILE A 288 16.58 1.05 -0.93
N LEU A 289 16.43 2.36 -1.04
CA LEU A 289 17.10 3.15 -2.07
C LEU A 289 18.46 3.57 -1.53
N LEU A 290 19.49 3.09 -2.21
CA LEU A 290 20.87 3.44 -1.95
C LEU A 290 21.15 4.76 -2.65
N THR A 291 21.48 5.78 -1.86
CA THR A 291 21.79 7.12 -2.35
C THR A 291 23.17 7.58 -1.89
N ASP A 292 23.82 8.34 -2.75
CA ASP A 292 25.00 9.12 -2.46
C ASP A 292 24.63 10.62 -2.36
N GLU A 293 25.65 11.46 -2.16
CA GLU A 293 25.50 12.90 -2.34
C GLU A 293 25.18 13.19 -3.82
N ALA A 294 23.93 13.58 -4.08
CA ALA A 294 23.44 13.74 -5.44
C ALA A 294 24.18 14.87 -6.17
N LEU A 295 24.74 14.54 -7.34
CA LEU A 295 25.24 15.54 -8.26
C LEU A 295 24.06 16.26 -8.94
N PRO A 296 24.21 17.54 -9.38
CA PRO A 296 23.11 18.32 -9.94
C PRO A 296 22.38 17.64 -11.10
N PHE A 297 23.10 16.90 -11.95
CA PHE A 297 22.55 16.20 -13.12
C PHE A 297 21.78 14.92 -12.78
N ASP A 298 21.98 14.34 -11.58
CA ASP A 298 21.39 13.08 -11.14
C ASP A 298 20.26 13.28 -10.11
N THR A 299 20.15 14.50 -9.57
CA THR A 299 19.16 14.86 -8.55
C THR A 299 17.72 14.61 -9.02
N LEU A 300 17.42 14.92 -10.28
CA LEU A 300 16.07 14.79 -10.83
C LEU A 300 15.63 13.32 -10.96
N ARG A 301 16.46 12.48 -11.58
CA ARG A 301 16.13 11.06 -11.79
C ARG A 301 16.07 10.29 -10.47
N LYS A 302 17.02 10.51 -9.55
CA LYS A 302 17.02 9.92 -8.20
C LYS A 302 15.77 10.32 -7.43
N THR A 303 15.39 11.60 -7.52
CA THR A 303 14.14 12.11 -6.96
C THR A 303 12.92 11.40 -7.54
N GLN A 304 12.83 11.25 -8.86
CA GLN A 304 11.65 10.67 -9.49
C GLN A 304 11.52 9.19 -9.15
N LEU A 305 12.64 8.45 -9.14
CA LEU A 305 12.68 7.08 -8.65
C LEU A 305 12.21 7.03 -7.19
N LEU A 306 12.79 7.83 -6.29
CA LEU A 306 12.42 7.84 -4.87
C LEU A 306 10.93 8.14 -4.67
N LEU A 307 10.41 9.21 -5.27
CA LEU A 307 9.00 9.58 -5.13
C LEU A 307 8.07 8.49 -5.65
N THR A 308 8.40 7.87 -6.76
CA THR A 308 7.56 6.82 -7.34
C THR A 308 7.63 5.53 -6.52
N VAL A 309 8.82 5.17 -6.01
CA VAL A 309 8.97 4.02 -5.11
C VAL A 309 8.23 4.25 -3.78
N LEU A 310 8.30 5.46 -3.22
CA LEU A 310 7.50 5.84 -2.05
C LEU A 310 6.00 5.72 -2.31
N GLN A 311 5.54 6.14 -3.50
CA GLN A 311 4.14 6.03 -3.90
C GLN A 311 3.70 4.57 -4.06
N LEU A 312 4.56 3.68 -4.58
CA LEU A 312 4.21 2.27 -4.81
C LEU A 312 4.32 1.41 -3.55
N VAL A 313 5.36 1.62 -2.75
CA VAL A 313 5.70 0.76 -1.61
C VAL A 313 5.13 1.33 -0.29
N GLY A 314 4.83 2.63 -0.26
CA GLY A 314 4.40 3.39 0.90
C GLY A 314 5.58 3.98 1.67
N GLN A 315 5.43 5.22 2.15
CA GLN A 315 6.51 6.01 2.77
C GLN A 315 7.19 5.29 3.96
N GLY A 316 6.42 4.67 4.86
CA GLY A 316 6.95 3.90 6.00
C GLY A 316 7.60 2.55 5.64
N ASN A 317 7.60 2.13 4.37
CA ASN A 317 8.18 0.86 3.93
C ASN A 317 9.42 1.04 3.04
N VAL A 318 9.87 2.27 2.81
CA VAL A 318 11.04 2.60 2.00
C VAL A 318 12.02 3.39 2.85
N LEU A 319 13.31 3.00 2.84
CA LEU A 319 14.37 3.80 3.43
C LEU A 319 15.28 4.34 2.34
N ASP A 320 15.56 5.63 2.43
CA ASP A 320 16.52 6.34 1.58
C ASP A 320 17.81 6.58 2.39
N ARG A 321 18.91 5.89 2.04
CA ARG A 321 20.15 5.95 2.83
C ARG A 321 21.39 5.47 2.07
N PRO A 322 22.60 5.90 2.50
CA PRO A 322 23.86 5.50 1.87
C PRO A 322 24.34 4.08 2.22
N ASN A 323 23.70 3.41 3.20
CA ASN A 323 24.11 2.07 3.65
C ASN A 323 23.02 1.03 3.37
N PRO A 324 23.38 -0.21 2.99
CA PRO A 324 22.42 -1.23 2.59
C PRO A 324 21.49 -1.66 3.72
N GLY A 325 22.04 -2.14 4.85
CA GLY A 325 21.26 -2.86 5.88
C GLY A 325 20.24 -3.84 5.30
N ILE A 326 19.11 -4.10 5.97
CA ILE A 326 18.33 -5.31 5.69
C ILE A 326 17.02 -4.99 4.97
N ALA A 327 16.93 -5.33 3.69
CA ALA A 327 15.69 -5.29 2.93
C ALA A 327 15.64 -6.41 1.89
N PRO A 328 14.43 -6.85 1.47
CA PRO A 328 14.29 -7.83 0.41
C PRO A 328 14.61 -7.25 -0.98
N VAL A 329 14.57 -5.92 -1.15
CA VAL A 329 14.96 -5.23 -2.38
C VAL A 329 15.86 -4.05 -2.05
N HIS A 330 17.01 -3.98 -2.73
CA HIS A 330 17.84 -2.80 -2.80
C HIS A 330 17.78 -2.22 -4.20
N VAL A 331 17.67 -0.90 -4.30
CA VAL A 331 17.74 -0.18 -5.57
C VAL A 331 18.86 0.84 -5.50
N SER A 332 19.73 0.86 -6.48
CA SER A 332 20.84 1.81 -6.57
C SER A 332 21.01 2.25 -8.02
N TYR A 333 21.52 3.45 -8.23
CA TYR A 333 22.16 3.79 -9.50
C TYR A 333 23.56 3.16 -9.56
N ASP A 334 24.06 2.84 -10.75
CA ASP A 334 25.42 2.32 -10.96
C ASP A 334 26.47 3.24 -10.34
N ASN A 335 26.37 4.55 -10.60
CA ASN A 335 27.31 5.56 -10.09
C ASN A 335 27.32 5.66 -8.56
N THR A 336 26.21 5.30 -7.92
CA THR A 336 26.03 5.31 -6.48
C THR A 336 26.63 4.06 -5.87
N LEU A 337 26.43 2.93 -6.55
CA LEU A 337 26.96 1.63 -6.14
C LEU A 337 28.49 1.60 -6.21
N VAL A 338 29.09 2.24 -7.22
CA VAL A 338 30.55 2.41 -7.33
C VAL A 338 31.13 3.12 -6.10
N LYS A 339 30.44 4.14 -5.58
CA LYS A 339 30.89 4.94 -4.42
C LYS A 339 30.65 4.27 -3.07
N LEU A 340 29.92 3.16 -3.01
CA LEU A 340 29.73 2.43 -1.75
C LEU A 340 31.06 1.93 -1.20
N SER A 341 31.17 1.96 0.13
CA SER A 341 32.31 1.37 0.84
C SER A 341 32.43 -0.13 0.53
N ASN A 342 33.65 -0.67 0.59
CA ASN A 342 33.89 -2.11 0.41
C ASN A 342 33.09 -2.96 1.40
N GLY A 343 32.88 -2.47 2.63
CA GLY A 343 32.05 -3.14 3.63
C GLY A 343 30.58 -3.22 3.21
N SER A 344 30.01 -2.13 2.68
CA SER A 344 28.65 -2.09 2.16
C SER A 344 28.47 -3.02 0.95
N LYS A 345 29.46 -3.06 0.04
CA LYS A 345 29.46 -3.98 -1.11
C LYS A 345 29.54 -5.44 -0.66
N ALA A 346 30.45 -5.77 0.25
CA ALA A 346 30.59 -7.11 0.81
C ALA A 346 29.30 -7.58 1.51
N PHE A 347 28.67 -6.69 2.28
CA PHE A 347 27.39 -6.96 2.92
C PHE A 347 26.28 -7.25 1.90
N LEU A 348 26.16 -6.43 0.84
CA LEU A 348 25.18 -6.68 -0.23
C LEU A 348 25.43 -8.01 -0.93
N ASN A 349 26.70 -8.32 -1.25
CA ASN A 349 27.09 -9.58 -1.89
C ASN A 349 26.75 -10.79 -1.01
N GLU A 350 26.97 -10.70 0.29
CA GLU A 350 26.57 -11.73 1.25
C GLU A 350 25.04 -11.96 1.19
N LYS A 351 24.24 -10.90 1.33
CA LYS A 351 22.77 -11.02 1.31
C LYS A 351 22.23 -11.49 -0.04
N LEU A 352 22.84 -11.08 -1.15
CA LEU A 352 22.54 -11.56 -2.49
C LEU A 352 22.83 -13.05 -2.61
N SER A 353 24.03 -13.49 -2.23
CA SER A 353 24.43 -14.91 -2.33
C SER A 353 23.50 -15.84 -1.53
N LEU A 354 23.00 -15.37 -0.39
CA LEU A 354 22.05 -16.08 0.47
C LEU A 354 20.59 -16.03 -0.04
N GLY A 355 20.29 -15.22 -1.05
CA GLY A 355 18.93 -15.00 -1.55
C GLY A 355 18.04 -14.24 -0.58
N LYS A 356 18.65 -13.43 0.30
CA LYS A 356 17.94 -12.59 1.28
C LYS A 356 17.55 -11.24 0.70
N THR A 357 18.19 -10.82 -0.38
CA THR A 357 17.83 -9.61 -1.11
C THR A 357 17.93 -9.83 -2.62
N MET A 358 17.19 -9.01 -3.36
CA MET A 358 17.45 -8.67 -4.75
C MET A 358 18.14 -7.29 -4.83
N LEU A 359 19.00 -7.08 -5.82
CA LEU A 359 19.64 -5.79 -6.08
C LEU A 359 19.28 -5.31 -7.49
N SER A 360 18.54 -4.22 -7.58
CA SER A 360 18.26 -3.51 -8.84
C SER A 360 19.26 -2.37 -9.02
N ILE A 361 19.97 -2.39 -10.15
CA ILE A 361 20.95 -1.37 -10.54
C ILE A 361 20.38 -0.61 -11.72
N VAL A 362 20.06 0.66 -11.53
CA VAL A 362 19.69 1.58 -12.60
C VAL A 362 20.96 2.03 -13.29
N VAL A 363 21.16 1.59 -14.52
CA VAL A 363 22.37 1.86 -15.31
C VAL A 363 22.17 3.16 -16.07
N THR A 364 23.06 4.12 -15.86
CA THR A 364 22.98 5.43 -16.50
C THR A 364 24.02 5.60 -17.59
N GLU A 365 24.05 6.74 -18.27
CA GLU A 365 25.06 7.00 -19.31
C GLU A 365 26.41 7.47 -18.77
N GLU A 366 26.45 7.95 -17.53
CA GLU A 366 27.61 8.64 -16.96
C GLU A 366 28.77 7.72 -16.59
N ASP A 367 28.47 6.52 -16.07
CA ASP A 367 29.52 5.56 -15.76
C ASP A 367 30.09 4.95 -17.05
N SER A 368 31.36 4.53 -17.06
CA SER A 368 31.92 3.86 -18.23
C SER A 368 31.48 2.39 -18.30
N ALA A 369 31.48 1.78 -19.49
CA ALA A 369 31.24 0.34 -19.63
C ALA A 369 32.27 -0.55 -18.86
N PRO A 370 33.57 -0.20 -18.82
CA PRO A 370 34.53 -0.85 -17.92
C PRO A 370 34.15 -0.77 -16.44
N ASP A 371 33.66 0.38 -15.96
CA ASP A 371 33.26 0.54 -14.55
C ASP A 371 32.03 -0.32 -14.22
N LEU A 372 31.04 -0.36 -15.12
CA LEU A 372 29.90 -1.26 -14.99
C LEU A 372 30.34 -2.73 -14.97
N SER A 373 31.25 -3.13 -15.84
CA SER A 373 31.79 -4.50 -15.88
C SER A 373 32.52 -4.87 -14.59
N ALA A 374 33.35 -3.95 -14.07
CA ALA A 374 34.06 -4.14 -12.81
C ALA A 374 33.09 -4.24 -11.62
N LEU A 375 32.08 -3.37 -11.58
CA LEU A 375 31.03 -3.37 -10.57
C LEU A 375 30.25 -4.69 -10.56
N VAL A 376 29.74 -5.11 -11.72
CA VAL A 376 28.96 -6.35 -11.84
C VAL A 376 29.85 -7.55 -11.53
N SER A 377 31.09 -7.59 -12.03
CA SER A 377 32.04 -8.67 -11.70
C SER A 377 32.29 -8.81 -10.20
N SER A 378 32.43 -7.67 -9.51
CA SER A 378 32.61 -7.64 -8.06
C SER A 378 31.40 -8.21 -7.29
N ILE A 379 30.18 -7.97 -7.77
CA ILE A 379 28.95 -8.48 -7.16
C ILE A 379 28.76 -9.96 -7.45
N MET A 380 29.03 -10.38 -8.69
CA MET A 380 28.84 -11.74 -9.17
C MET A 380 29.90 -12.71 -8.61
N GLY A 381 31.08 -12.19 -8.22
CA GLY A 381 32.21 -13.01 -7.77
C GLY A 381 32.98 -13.69 -8.91
N PHE A 382 32.69 -13.35 -10.16
CA PHE A 382 33.38 -13.82 -11.36
C PHE A 382 33.35 -12.75 -12.45
N ALA A 383 34.20 -12.88 -13.47
CA ALA A 383 34.30 -11.89 -14.53
C ALA A 383 33.01 -11.83 -15.38
N VAL A 384 32.38 -10.66 -15.38
CA VAL A 384 31.24 -10.31 -16.24
C VAL A 384 31.61 -9.07 -17.05
N ASN A 385 31.58 -9.23 -18.37
CA ASN A 385 31.84 -8.15 -19.31
C ASN A 385 30.49 -7.61 -19.78
N CYS A 386 30.21 -6.37 -19.43
CA CYS A 386 29.04 -5.63 -19.86
C CYS A 386 29.47 -4.42 -20.70
N SER A 387 28.91 -4.29 -21.90
CA SER A 387 28.94 -3.05 -22.66
C SER A 387 27.61 -2.31 -22.50
N LYS A 388 27.64 -0.98 -22.68
CA LYS A 388 26.44 -0.16 -22.70
C LYS A 388 26.54 0.94 -23.74
N ARG A 389 25.40 1.35 -24.28
CA ARG A 389 25.29 2.52 -25.17
C ARG A 389 23.95 3.22 -24.98
N VAL A 390 23.95 4.53 -25.14
CA VAL A 390 22.71 5.33 -25.15
C VAL A 390 21.99 5.09 -26.47
N MET A 391 20.70 4.82 -26.38
CA MET A 391 19.84 4.60 -27.53
C MET A 391 19.23 5.92 -27.98
N VAL A 392 19.38 6.23 -29.27
CA VAL A 392 18.78 7.42 -29.88
C VAL A 392 17.43 7.11 -30.52
N ARG A 393 17.27 5.90 -31.08
CA ARG A 393 16.07 5.40 -31.77
C ARG A 393 15.99 3.87 -31.69
N GLY A 394 14.79 3.34 -31.90
CA GLY A 394 14.48 1.91 -31.82
C GLY A 394 13.18 1.62 -31.07
N SER A 395 12.88 0.34 -30.94
CA SER A 395 11.77 -0.20 -30.16
C SER A 395 12.28 -1.31 -29.26
N LEU A 396 11.48 -1.66 -28.27
CA LEU A 396 11.81 -2.66 -27.27
C LEU A 396 10.70 -3.71 -27.20
N THR A 397 11.08 -4.96 -26.97
CA THR A 397 10.13 -6.06 -26.80
C THR A 397 10.40 -6.81 -25.50
N ALA A 398 9.37 -6.98 -24.67
CA ALA A 398 9.46 -7.84 -23.50
C ALA A 398 9.53 -9.31 -23.92
N VAL A 399 10.42 -10.10 -23.31
CA VAL A 399 10.56 -11.53 -23.63
C VAL A 399 9.25 -12.26 -23.32
N PRO A 400 8.74 -13.12 -24.21
CA PRO A 400 7.59 -13.97 -23.92
C PRO A 400 7.84 -14.74 -22.61
N GLU A 401 6.85 -14.85 -21.73
CA GLU A 401 6.95 -15.44 -20.37
C GLU A 401 7.58 -14.55 -19.28
N SER A 402 8.05 -13.35 -19.61
CA SER A 402 8.39 -12.37 -18.56
C SER A 402 7.14 -12.05 -17.74
N ASN A 403 7.16 -12.44 -16.46
CA ASN A 403 6.04 -12.26 -15.58
C ASN A 403 6.14 -10.90 -14.88
N PHE A 404 5.38 -9.94 -15.39
CA PHE A 404 5.14 -8.64 -14.74
C PHE A 404 3.86 -8.63 -13.88
N THR A 405 3.14 -9.76 -13.80
CA THR A 405 1.82 -9.83 -13.15
C THR A 405 1.94 -9.73 -11.64
N GLY A 406 1.00 -9.00 -11.02
CA GLY A 406 0.82 -9.00 -9.57
C GLY A 406 1.38 -7.79 -8.81
N VAL A 407 1.91 -6.77 -9.50
CA VAL A 407 2.41 -5.58 -8.81
C VAL A 407 1.37 -4.46 -8.85
N LEU A 408 0.61 -4.35 -7.76
CA LEU A 408 -0.16 -3.14 -7.39
C LEU A 408 -1.14 -2.61 -8.45
N GLY A 409 -1.61 -3.43 -9.40
CA GLY A 409 -2.55 -3.00 -10.46
C GLY A 409 -1.97 -1.97 -11.43
N ILE A 410 -0.64 -1.86 -11.48
CA ILE A 410 0.06 -1.04 -12.46
C ILE A 410 -0.19 -1.66 -13.84
N PRO A 411 -0.40 -0.86 -14.91
CA PRO A 411 -0.62 -1.38 -16.25
C PRO A 411 0.47 -2.41 -16.60
N ARG A 412 0.06 -3.51 -17.26
CA ARG A 412 1.03 -4.51 -17.75
C ARG A 412 2.09 -3.79 -18.56
N TYR A 413 3.37 -4.04 -18.26
CA TYR A 413 4.47 -3.66 -19.12
C TYR A 413 4.14 -4.20 -20.52
N PRO A 414 3.92 -3.34 -21.53
CA PRO A 414 3.40 -3.81 -22.80
C PRO A 414 4.45 -4.67 -23.50
N ALA A 415 4.01 -5.64 -24.29
CA ALA A 415 4.91 -6.53 -25.01
C ALA A 415 5.84 -5.77 -25.95
N ALA A 416 5.37 -4.67 -26.56
CA ALA A 416 6.14 -3.76 -27.39
C ALA A 416 6.15 -2.36 -26.78
N MET A 417 7.29 -1.68 -26.88
CA MET A 417 7.52 -0.34 -26.32
C MET A 417 8.37 0.51 -27.27
N SER A 418 8.19 1.82 -27.19
CA SER A 418 9.08 2.81 -27.77
C SER A 418 10.09 3.30 -26.74
N LEU A 419 11.27 3.67 -27.22
CA LEU A 419 12.31 4.24 -26.39
C LEU A 419 11.92 5.64 -25.92
N VAL A 420 12.33 5.98 -24.70
CA VAL A 420 12.43 7.38 -24.27
C VAL A 420 13.88 7.84 -24.36
N ALA A 421 14.09 9.15 -24.38
CA ALA A 421 15.43 9.73 -24.33
C ALA A 421 16.21 9.18 -23.12
N ASN A 422 17.51 8.96 -23.33
CA ASN A 422 18.46 8.42 -22.34
C ASN A 422 18.24 6.94 -21.95
N THR A 423 17.49 6.18 -22.75
CA THR A 423 17.45 4.71 -22.57
C THR A 423 18.82 4.12 -22.91
N VAL A 424 19.34 3.25 -22.04
CA VAL A 424 20.64 2.59 -22.18
C VAL A 424 20.44 1.14 -22.60
N ALA A 425 20.94 0.78 -23.78
CA ALA A 425 21.08 -0.62 -24.19
C ALA A 425 22.31 -1.23 -23.50
N LEU A 426 22.15 -2.45 -23.01
CA LEU A 426 23.19 -3.23 -22.35
C LEU A 426 23.56 -4.44 -23.22
N THR A 427 24.76 -4.98 -23.05
CA THR A 427 25.11 -6.33 -23.51
C THR A 427 26.05 -6.93 -22.48
N CYS A 428 25.61 -7.98 -21.79
CA CYS A 428 26.45 -8.70 -20.84
C CYS A 428 26.70 -10.14 -21.32
N ASN A 429 27.92 -10.65 -21.11
CA ASN A 429 28.29 -12.04 -21.43
C ASN A 429 27.67 -13.09 -20.48
N SER A 430 26.83 -12.66 -19.54
CA SER A 430 26.15 -13.50 -18.55
C SER A 430 24.77 -12.94 -18.23
N GLY A 431 23.91 -13.78 -17.64
CA GLY A 431 22.55 -13.43 -17.27
C GLY A 431 21.55 -13.60 -18.41
N ARG A 432 20.31 -13.18 -18.13
CA ARG A 432 19.16 -13.34 -19.02
C ARG A 432 18.61 -11.97 -19.38
N ARG A 433 18.21 -11.82 -20.64
CA ARG A 433 17.56 -10.63 -21.16
C ARG A 433 16.08 -10.71 -20.87
N VAL A 434 15.48 -9.65 -20.36
CA VAL A 434 14.05 -9.58 -20.01
C VAL A 434 13.29 -8.62 -20.92
N VAL A 435 13.91 -7.50 -21.30
CA VAL A 435 13.36 -6.55 -22.28
C VAL A 435 14.41 -6.30 -23.35
N LEU A 436 14.15 -6.82 -24.55
CA LEU A 436 15.03 -6.82 -25.70
C LEU A 436 15.02 -5.48 -26.42
N VAL A 437 16.13 -5.17 -27.09
CA VAL A 437 16.18 -4.13 -28.12
C VAL A 437 15.79 -4.76 -29.46
N ASP A 438 14.75 -4.24 -30.11
CA ASP A 438 14.29 -4.80 -31.38
C ASP A 438 15.36 -4.64 -32.46
N GLY A 439 15.58 -5.71 -33.23
CA GLY A 439 16.64 -5.78 -34.24
C GLY A 439 18.03 -6.07 -33.67
N SER A 440 18.14 -6.40 -32.38
CA SER A 440 19.40 -6.81 -31.75
C SER A 440 19.28 -8.15 -31.05
N ASP A 441 20.15 -9.10 -31.44
CA ASP A 441 20.19 -10.44 -30.83
C ASP A 441 21.05 -10.48 -29.56
N THR A 442 21.74 -9.39 -29.23
CA THR A 442 22.66 -9.34 -28.09
C THR A 442 22.30 -8.26 -27.10
N GLU A 443 21.48 -7.27 -27.45
CA GLU A 443 21.15 -6.13 -26.59
C GLU A 443 19.79 -6.25 -25.91
N ALA A 444 19.71 -5.65 -24.73
CA ALA A 444 18.49 -5.49 -23.94
C ALA A 444 18.62 -4.28 -23.01
N VAL A 445 17.49 -3.76 -22.57
CA VAL A 445 17.42 -2.66 -21.58
C VAL A 445 17.14 -3.17 -20.16
N LEU A 446 16.79 -4.45 -20.03
CA LEU A 446 16.57 -5.11 -18.75
C LEU A 446 17.27 -6.47 -18.72
N TRP A 447 18.19 -6.65 -17.78
CA TRP A 447 18.94 -7.89 -17.56
C TRP A 447 18.69 -8.46 -16.16
N GLU A 448 18.65 -9.78 -16.02
CA GLU A 448 18.70 -10.48 -14.73
C GLU A 448 19.92 -11.41 -14.67
N LEU A 449 20.75 -11.22 -13.64
CA LEU A 449 21.89 -12.07 -13.33
C LEU A 449 21.65 -12.80 -12.01
N SER A 450 21.98 -14.09 -11.96
CA SER A 450 21.83 -14.90 -10.74
C SER A 450 23.11 -14.88 -9.91
N VAL A 451 23.01 -14.50 -8.63
CA VAL A 451 24.15 -14.49 -7.68
C VAL A 451 23.80 -15.38 -6.50
N GLY A 452 24.40 -16.57 -6.44
CA GLY A 452 24.00 -17.59 -5.46
C GLY A 452 22.49 -17.87 -5.56
N ARG A 453 21.75 -17.56 -4.49
CA ARG A 453 20.28 -17.66 -4.46
C ARG A 453 19.55 -16.36 -4.80
N GLY A 454 20.25 -15.23 -4.84
CA GLY A 454 19.70 -13.91 -5.15
C GLY A 454 19.69 -13.59 -6.63
N VAL A 455 19.33 -12.34 -6.92
CA VAL A 455 19.20 -11.79 -8.27
C VAL A 455 19.75 -10.37 -8.30
N VAL A 456 20.55 -10.06 -9.31
CA VAL A 456 20.93 -8.70 -9.69
C VAL A 456 20.17 -8.34 -10.95
N ARG A 457 19.49 -7.19 -10.96
CA ARG A 457 18.73 -6.69 -12.10
C ARG A 457 19.39 -5.43 -12.63
N LEU A 458 19.77 -5.41 -13.90
CA LEU A 458 20.32 -4.22 -14.56
C LEU A 458 19.20 -3.54 -15.36
N ILE A 459 18.95 -2.27 -15.10
CA ILE A 459 17.82 -1.51 -15.67
C ILE A 459 18.38 -0.31 -16.41
N GLY A 460 18.35 -0.33 -17.74
CA GLY A 460 18.82 0.76 -18.60
C GLY A 460 17.78 1.86 -18.85
N TYR A 461 16.81 2.06 -17.96
CA TYR A 461 15.81 3.10 -18.10
C TYR A 461 16.19 4.36 -17.31
N ASP A 462 16.14 5.52 -17.96
CA ASP A 462 16.26 6.80 -17.28
C ASP A 462 14.89 7.22 -16.70
N PHE A 463 14.87 7.43 -15.39
CA PHE A 463 13.69 7.88 -14.65
C PHE A 463 13.35 9.35 -14.91
N THR A 464 14.17 10.10 -15.64
CA THR A 464 13.86 11.47 -16.07
C THR A 464 12.56 11.54 -16.88
N ASN A 465 12.33 10.57 -17.77
CA ASN A 465 11.22 10.57 -18.74
C ASN A 465 10.23 9.41 -18.58
N GLY A 466 10.34 8.63 -17.49
CA GLY A 466 9.43 7.51 -17.21
C GLY A 466 9.81 6.17 -17.85
N GLY A 467 11.03 6.01 -18.36
CA GLY A 467 11.56 4.73 -18.82
C GLY A 467 11.15 4.29 -20.23
N TYR A 468 9.87 4.21 -20.59
CA TYR A 468 9.45 3.73 -21.92
C TYR A 468 8.19 4.42 -22.39
N ASP A 469 7.98 4.58 -23.70
CA ASP A 469 6.68 5.00 -24.23
C ASP A 469 5.89 3.81 -24.78
N GLY A 470 4.57 3.79 -24.61
CA GLY A 470 3.74 2.67 -25.05
C GLY A 470 3.46 2.75 -26.55
N THR A 471 3.77 1.71 -27.33
CA THR A 471 3.35 1.60 -28.75
C THR A 471 1.92 1.07 -28.86
N ALA A 472 1.00 1.55 -28.02
CA ALA A 472 -0.40 1.16 -28.17
C ALA A 472 -0.89 1.56 -29.58
N PRO A 473 -1.68 0.70 -30.26
CA PRO A 473 -2.13 0.98 -31.62
C PRO A 473 -2.96 2.27 -31.63
N ALA A 474 -2.41 3.30 -32.28
CA ALA A 474 -2.97 4.64 -32.54
C ALA A 474 -3.41 5.48 -31.31
N ASN A 475 -2.59 6.48 -30.99
CA ASN A 475 -2.97 7.78 -30.36
C ASN A 475 -3.19 7.90 -28.84
N ARG A 476 -2.67 6.99 -28.00
CA ARG A 476 -2.62 7.27 -26.55
C ARG A 476 -1.23 7.01 -25.99
N GLU A 477 -0.39 8.05 -25.97
CA GLU A 477 0.80 8.09 -25.13
C GLU A 477 0.41 7.80 -23.67
N LEU A 478 1.11 6.87 -23.03
CA LEU A 478 0.90 6.61 -21.61
C LEU A 478 1.36 7.83 -20.81
N PRO A 479 0.55 8.38 -19.89
CA PRO A 479 0.97 9.50 -19.05
C PRO A 479 2.27 9.19 -18.29
N LEU A 480 3.15 10.19 -18.16
CA LEU A 480 4.44 10.06 -17.45
C LEU A 480 4.33 9.36 -16.08
N ALA A 481 3.28 9.66 -15.31
CA ALA A 481 3.05 9.04 -14.01
C ALA A 481 2.84 7.52 -14.08
N GLN A 482 2.18 7.02 -15.12
CA GLN A 482 1.97 5.58 -15.33
C GLN A 482 3.27 4.90 -15.76
N ARG A 483 4.03 5.53 -16.67
CA ARG A 483 5.33 5.04 -17.16
C ARG A 483 6.33 4.91 -16.01
N LEU A 484 6.46 5.98 -15.21
CA LEU A 484 7.30 5.98 -14.00
C LEU A 484 6.90 4.88 -13.01
N SER A 485 5.60 4.69 -12.78
CA SER A 485 5.10 3.67 -11.86
C SER A 485 5.45 2.26 -12.35
N ALA A 486 5.26 1.98 -13.63
CA ALA A 486 5.65 0.71 -14.24
C ALA A 486 7.15 0.45 -14.11
N THR A 487 8.01 1.39 -14.50
CA THR A 487 9.47 1.19 -14.41
C THR A 487 9.95 1.11 -12.95
N SER A 488 9.36 1.87 -12.03
CA SER A 488 9.70 1.81 -10.60
C SER A 488 9.25 0.51 -9.95
N SER A 489 8.18 -0.11 -10.44
CA SER A 489 7.71 -1.41 -9.97
C SER A 489 8.71 -2.53 -10.27
N ILE A 490 9.31 -2.48 -11.47
CA ILE A 490 10.42 -3.34 -11.90
C ILE A 490 11.64 -3.13 -11.01
N ALA A 491 11.94 -1.88 -10.67
CA ALA A 491 13.11 -1.57 -9.84
C ALA A 491 12.95 -2.00 -8.38
N ALA A 492 11.84 -1.65 -7.73
CA ALA A 492 11.75 -1.64 -6.27
C ALA A 492 10.70 -2.56 -5.67
N VAL A 493 9.71 -3.02 -6.43
CA VAL A 493 8.54 -3.73 -5.88
C VAL A 493 8.61 -5.23 -6.16
N LEU A 494 9.09 -5.63 -7.35
CA LEU A 494 9.22 -7.04 -7.71
C LEU A 494 10.35 -7.72 -6.96
N THR A 495 10.03 -8.48 -5.91
CA THR A 495 10.99 -9.27 -5.12
C THR A 495 11.36 -10.62 -5.75
N THR A 496 10.80 -10.95 -6.91
CA THR A 496 10.97 -12.24 -7.59
C THR A 496 11.66 -12.08 -8.94
N ARG A 497 12.18 -13.21 -9.47
CA ARG A 497 12.67 -13.31 -10.85
C ARG A 497 11.54 -13.05 -11.83
N MET A 498 11.83 -12.36 -12.92
CA MET A 498 10.86 -12.08 -13.98
C MET A 498 10.71 -13.23 -14.95
N LEU A 499 11.76 -14.04 -15.10
CA LEU A 499 11.72 -15.22 -15.94
C LEU A 499 11.70 -16.49 -15.08
N PRO A 500 10.93 -17.53 -15.46
CA PRO A 500 10.92 -18.81 -14.74
C PRO A 500 12.33 -19.38 -14.63
N GLY A 501 12.66 -19.99 -13.49
CA GLY A 501 13.99 -20.54 -13.25
C GLY A 501 14.40 -21.51 -14.35
N ASP A 502 15.61 -21.34 -14.87
CA ASP A 502 16.12 -22.17 -15.96
C ASP A 502 16.31 -23.60 -15.44
N THR A 503 15.38 -24.50 -15.77
CA THR A 503 15.43 -25.91 -15.34
C THR A 503 16.61 -26.66 -15.97
N SER A 504 17.32 -26.03 -16.91
CA SER A 504 18.41 -26.62 -17.66
C SER A 504 19.78 -26.53 -16.98
N SER A 505 19.92 -25.83 -15.84
CA SER A 505 21.23 -25.70 -15.17
C SER A 505 21.64 -27.04 -14.52
N PRO A 506 22.66 -27.75 -15.05
CA PRO A 506 23.07 -29.05 -14.53
C PRO A 506 23.91 -28.83 -13.27
N GLY A 507 23.31 -29.00 -12.09
CA GLY A 507 24.06 -28.96 -10.82
C GLY A 507 23.27 -28.62 -9.56
N ALA A 508 22.02 -28.17 -9.65
CA ALA A 508 21.22 -27.90 -8.45
C ALA A 508 20.68 -29.21 -7.84
N VAL A 509 21.46 -29.83 -6.96
CA VAL A 509 21.02 -30.93 -6.09
C VAL A 509 19.78 -30.46 -5.31
N ARG A 510 18.60 -31.00 -5.66
CA ARG A 510 17.36 -30.78 -4.92
C ARG A 510 17.57 -31.26 -3.49
N SER A 511 17.72 -30.34 -2.54
CA SER A 511 17.62 -30.68 -1.13
C SER A 511 16.18 -31.12 -0.83
N PRO A 512 15.96 -32.20 -0.06
CA PRO A 512 14.61 -32.64 0.30
C PRO A 512 13.88 -31.55 1.10
N PRO A 513 12.54 -31.48 1.00
CA PRO A 513 11.75 -30.49 1.72
C PRO A 513 11.99 -30.63 3.24
N PRO A 514 12.19 -29.51 3.97
CA PRO A 514 12.41 -29.56 5.40
C PRO A 514 11.20 -30.17 6.11
N ALA A 515 11.45 -31.08 7.05
CA ALA A 515 10.43 -31.70 7.87
C ALA A 515 9.60 -30.63 8.61
N LYS A 516 8.27 -30.81 8.63
CA LYS A 516 7.33 -29.91 9.33
C LYS A 516 7.74 -29.79 10.80
N ARG A 517 8.01 -28.56 11.23
CA ARG A 517 8.40 -28.22 12.61
C ARG A 517 7.20 -28.37 13.56
N PRO A 518 7.38 -28.91 14.78
CA PRO A 518 6.36 -28.87 15.83
C PRO A 518 6.04 -27.42 16.23
N PRO A 519 4.80 -27.11 16.66
CA PRO A 519 4.44 -25.78 17.15
C PRO A 519 5.19 -25.46 18.44
N LEU A 520 5.74 -24.24 18.52
CA LEU A 520 6.39 -23.74 19.74
C LEU A 520 5.35 -23.39 20.82
N PRO A 521 5.70 -23.54 22.11
CA PRO A 521 4.88 -23.05 23.21
C PRO A 521 4.83 -21.51 23.22
N PRO A 522 3.71 -20.91 23.67
CA PRO A 522 3.53 -19.46 23.67
C PRO A 522 4.44 -18.78 24.71
N PRO A 523 5.07 -17.64 24.37
CA PRO A 523 5.91 -16.88 25.31
C PRO A 523 5.05 -16.16 26.35
N THR A 524 5.37 -16.37 27.63
CA THR A 524 4.78 -15.66 28.76
C THR A 524 5.39 -14.27 28.92
N GLY A 525 4.57 -13.22 28.87
CA GLY A 525 4.94 -11.89 29.40
C GLY A 525 5.03 -10.71 28.43
N ARG A 526 4.31 -10.69 27.30
CA ARG A 526 4.20 -9.45 26.50
C ARG A 526 3.15 -8.48 27.10
N PRO A 527 3.38 -7.15 27.04
CA PRO A 527 2.34 -6.16 27.27
C PRO A 527 1.14 -6.43 26.36
N PRO A 528 -0.08 -6.03 26.75
CA PRO A 528 -1.26 -6.23 25.91
C PRO A 528 -0.98 -5.67 24.50
N PRO A 529 -1.27 -6.44 23.44
CA PRO A 529 -1.05 -5.99 22.07
C PRO A 529 -1.83 -4.70 21.83
N ALA A 530 -1.24 -3.79 21.06
CA ALA A 530 -1.94 -2.59 20.61
C ALA A 530 -3.31 -2.98 20.03
N PRO A 531 -4.39 -2.23 20.34
CA PRO A 531 -5.77 -2.63 20.08
C PRO A 531 -6.14 -2.88 18.60
N PHE A 532 -5.20 -2.73 17.66
CA PHE A 532 -5.44 -2.86 16.23
C PHE A 532 -4.62 -3.92 15.49
N GLY A 533 -3.80 -4.75 16.14
CA GLY A 533 -3.12 -5.87 15.46
C GLY A 533 -2.37 -5.52 14.16
N GLY A 534 -2.06 -4.25 13.92
CA GLY A 534 -1.77 -3.68 12.61
C GLY A 534 -0.96 -2.39 12.77
N LYS A 535 -0.11 -2.12 11.78
CA LYS A 535 0.97 -1.12 11.77
C LYS A 535 0.63 0.18 12.51
N THR A 536 1.56 0.64 13.36
CA THR A 536 1.50 1.96 13.99
C THR A 536 1.45 3.04 12.91
N PRO A 537 0.56 4.05 13.00
CA PRO A 537 0.48 5.12 12.00
C PRO A 537 1.76 5.98 11.98
N ASP A 538 2.17 6.41 10.78
CA ASP A 538 3.32 7.30 10.60
C ASP A 538 3.06 8.72 11.16
N VAL A 539 1.79 9.14 11.19
CA VAL A 539 1.39 10.45 11.71
C VAL A 539 0.15 10.29 12.59
N VAL A 540 0.21 10.85 13.79
CA VAL A 540 -0.95 10.96 14.68
C VAL A 540 -1.36 12.41 14.80
N LEU A 541 -2.60 12.72 14.44
CA LEU A 541 -3.21 14.02 14.70
C LEU A 541 -4.03 13.92 16.00
N LEU A 542 -3.56 14.59 17.06
CA LEU A 542 -4.23 14.52 18.36
C LEU A 542 -5.62 15.18 18.29
N SER A 543 -6.66 14.45 18.73
CA SER A 543 -8.03 14.96 18.81
C SER A 543 -8.30 15.56 20.19
N ASP A 544 -9.18 16.57 20.21
CA ASP A 544 -9.71 17.06 21.46
C ASP A 544 -10.71 16.05 22.05
N PRO A 545 -10.89 16.00 23.38
CA PRO A 545 -12.02 15.31 23.99
C PRO A 545 -13.37 16.01 23.72
N GLU A 546 -13.34 17.32 23.45
CA GLU A 546 -14.52 18.16 23.14
C GLU A 546 -14.24 19.02 21.91
N VAL A 547 -15.25 19.28 21.08
CA VAL A 547 -15.08 20.06 19.84
C VAL A 547 -14.54 21.46 20.15
N GLN A 548 -13.29 21.73 19.74
CA GLN A 548 -12.66 23.03 19.91
C GLN A 548 -12.89 23.95 18.69
N PRO A 549 -12.69 25.28 18.84
CA PRO A 549 -12.80 26.25 17.75
C PRO A 549 -11.88 25.99 16.55
N ASP A 550 -10.85 25.16 16.72
CA ASP A 550 -9.88 24.78 15.70
C ASP A 550 -10.26 23.51 14.92
N SER A 551 -11.40 22.88 15.19
CA SER A 551 -11.87 21.66 14.50
C SER A 551 -11.86 21.80 12.97
N ALA A 552 -12.33 22.92 12.44
CA ALA A 552 -12.28 23.22 11.00
C ALA A 552 -10.85 23.36 10.45
N ASN A 553 -9.90 23.79 11.29
CA ASN A 553 -8.49 23.91 10.92
C ASN A 553 -7.77 22.56 10.95
N LYS A 554 -8.13 21.69 11.90
CA LYS A 554 -7.66 20.30 11.97
C LYS A 554 -8.05 19.53 10.73
N GLU A 555 -9.29 19.70 10.27
CA GLU A 555 -9.77 19.07 9.04
C GLU A 555 -8.94 19.52 7.82
N LYS A 556 -8.66 20.83 7.71
CA LYS A 556 -7.82 21.40 6.66
C LYS A 556 -6.36 20.93 6.72
N LEU A 557 -5.84 20.71 7.91
CA LEU A 557 -4.51 20.13 8.12
C LEU A 557 -4.51 18.66 7.69
N ARG A 558 -5.48 17.87 8.16
CA ARG A 558 -5.68 16.46 7.76
C ARG A 558 -5.73 16.32 6.25
N ASP A 559 -6.49 17.19 5.59
CA ASP A 559 -6.56 17.30 4.14
C ASP A 559 -5.21 17.59 3.47
N GLY A 560 -4.39 18.42 4.09
CA GLY A 560 -3.03 18.67 3.64
C GLY A 560 -2.15 17.44 3.78
N ILE A 561 -2.25 16.72 4.91
CA ILE A 561 -1.44 15.53 5.20
C ILE A 561 -1.80 14.40 4.22
N ASN A 562 -3.09 14.18 4.00
CA ASN A 562 -3.60 13.26 2.98
C ASN A 562 -3.05 13.60 1.58
N ALA A 563 -2.98 14.89 1.24
CA ALA A 563 -2.42 15.34 -0.04
C ALA A 563 -0.90 15.14 -0.19
N LEU A 564 -0.20 14.79 0.89
CA LEU A 564 1.20 14.37 0.87
C LEU A 564 1.37 12.85 0.74
N GLY A 565 0.27 12.08 0.70
CA GLY A 565 0.31 10.62 0.65
C GLY A 565 0.45 9.94 2.02
N SER A 566 0.31 10.69 3.12
CA SER A 566 0.25 10.14 4.47
C SER A 566 -1.20 10.17 4.98
N THR A 567 -1.66 9.12 5.65
CA THR A 567 -2.98 9.09 6.29
C THR A 567 -2.82 9.30 7.80
N PRO A 568 -3.11 10.51 8.33
CA PRO A 568 -2.96 10.74 9.76
C PRO A 568 -4.06 9.99 10.50
N LEU A 569 -3.69 9.23 11.54
CA LEU A 569 -4.67 8.68 12.47
C LEU A 569 -5.08 9.79 13.43
N VAL A 570 -6.39 10.04 13.52
CA VAL A 570 -6.93 10.95 14.53
C VAL A 570 -7.09 10.17 15.83
N TRP A 571 -6.41 10.59 16.90
CA TRP A 571 -6.38 9.82 18.15
C TRP A 571 -6.40 10.72 19.38
N PRO A 572 -7.13 10.37 20.46
CA PRO A 572 -7.22 11.21 21.65
C PRO A 572 -5.99 11.10 22.57
N ASN A 573 -5.14 10.09 22.37
CA ASN A 573 -4.02 9.78 23.25
C ASN A 573 -2.68 9.79 22.50
N ALA A 574 -1.58 9.85 23.24
CA ALA A 574 -0.25 9.58 22.67
C ALA A 574 -0.18 8.11 22.20
N VAL A 575 0.38 7.87 21.01
CA VAL A 575 0.49 6.53 20.43
C VAL A 575 1.96 6.14 20.35
N ASP A 576 2.32 5.06 21.02
CA ASP A 576 3.68 4.57 21.00
C ASP A 576 4.05 3.99 19.61
N GLY A 577 5.23 4.38 19.12
CA GLY A 577 5.76 4.02 17.79
C GLY A 577 5.35 4.96 16.66
N ALA A 578 4.49 5.94 16.89
CA ALA A 578 4.17 6.96 15.89
C ALA A 578 5.32 7.97 15.81
N PRO A 579 6.01 8.11 14.65
CA PRO A 579 7.19 8.95 14.55
C PRO A 579 6.86 10.46 14.63
N VAL A 580 5.61 10.86 14.33
CA VAL A 580 5.15 12.25 14.51
C VAL A 580 3.79 12.31 15.19
N HIS A 581 3.70 13.16 16.20
CA HIS A 581 2.43 13.66 16.72
C HIS A 581 2.25 15.11 16.28
N VAL A 582 1.05 15.44 15.81
CA VAL A 582 0.65 16.80 15.46
C VAL A 582 -0.53 17.20 16.32
N ALA A 583 -0.48 18.38 16.92
CA ALA A 583 -1.57 18.90 17.74
C ALA A 583 -1.67 20.42 17.60
N PHE A 584 -2.86 20.95 17.85
CA PHE A 584 -3.03 22.39 18.03
C PHE A 584 -2.78 22.73 19.50
N ASP A 585 -2.33 23.96 19.78
CA ASP A 585 -2.05 24.38 21.17
C ASP A 585 -3.29 24.33 22.07
N THR A 586 -4.45 24.68 21.53
CA THR A 586 -5.77 24.51 22.17
C THR A 586 -6.11 23.05 22.48
N THR A 587 -5.75 22.13 21.58
CA THR A 587 -5.93 20.69 21.81
C THR A 587 -5.07 20.17 22.93
N LEU A 588 -3.78 20.51 22.91
CA LEU A 588 -2.85 20.08 23.95
C LEU A 588 -3.27 20.59 25.33
N ALA A 589 -3.78 21.83 25.40
CA ALA A 589 -4.31 22.38 26.64
C ALA A 589 -5.58 21.66 27.14
N ALA A 590 -6.33 21.00 26.26
CA ALA A 590 -7.53 20.24 26.59
C ALA A 590 -7.27 18.74 26.86
N LEU A 591 -6.06 18.23 26.63
CA LEU A 591 -5.71 16.84 26.91
C LEU A 591 -5.63 16.59 28.42
N SER A 592 -5.90 15.35 28.84
CA SER A 592 -5.71 14.93 30.22
C SER A 592 -4.23 14.95 30.60
N ASN A 593 -3.96 15.11 31.91
CA ASN A 593 -2.59 15.06 32.43
C ASN A 593 -1.87 13.75 32.09
N ASP A 594 -2.58 12.62 32.10
CA ASP A 594 -2.02 11.30 31.76
C ASP A 594 -1.59 11.25 30.28
N THR A 595 -2.41 11.79 29.39
CA THR A 595 -2.09 11.85 27.96
C THR A 595 -0.91 12.78 27.70
N LEU A 596 -0.87 13.94 28.36
CA LEU A 596 0.27 14.87 28.28
C LEU A 596 1.55 14.23 28.84
N ALA A 597 1.48 13.49 29.94
CA ALA A 597 2.61 12.77 30.51
C ALA A 597 3.11 11.67 29.56
N GLY A 598 2.20 10.90 28.95
CA GLY A 598 2.53 9.90 27.93
C GLY A 598 3.22 10.52 26.71
N LEU A 599 2.68 11.63 26.20
CA LEU A 599 3.28 12.37 25.09
C LEU A 599 4.67 12.91 25.43
N THR A 600 4.81 13.51 26.62
CA THR A 600 6.10 14.00 27.15
C THR A 600 7.12 12.87 27.22
N SER A 601 6.73 11.70 27.73
CA SER A 601 7.59 10.51 27.79
C SER A 601 8.10 10.08 26.40
N LEU A 602 7.22 10.04 25.40
CA LEU A 602 7.60 9.68 24.03
C LEU A 602 8.57 10.69 23.40
N ILE A 603 8.32 11.98 23.60
CA ILE A 603 9.20 13.06 23.13
C ILE A 603 10.55 12.93 23.82
N SER A 604 10.55 12.78 25.15
CA SER A 604 11.78 12.71 25.94
C SER A 604 12.64 11.49 25.58
N ALA A 605 12.01 10.38 25.22
CA ALA A 605 12.66 9.16 24.73
C ALA A 605 13.09 9.24 23.26
N LYS A 606 12.88 10.38 22.57
CA LYS A 606 13.18 10.59 21.15
C LYS A 606 12.46 9.61 20.22
N ARG A 607 11.31 9.09 20.68
CA ARG A 607 10.50 8.12 19.91
C ARG A 607 9.49 8.82 19.00
N THR A 608 9.25 10.11 19.21
CA THR A 608 8.36 10.92 18.38
C THR A 608 8.82 12.37 18.31
N VAL A 609 8.49 13.06 17.22
CA VAL A 609 8.53 14.52 17.12
C VAL A 609 7.13 15.06 17.38
N LEU A 610 7.01 16.07 18.25
CA LEU A 610 5.74 16.77 18.46
C LEU A 610 5.71 18.08 17.65
N SER A 611 4.82 18.18 16.69
CA SER A 611 4.49 19.42 15.97
C SER A 611 3.27 20.11 16.58
N ILE A 612 3.46 21.32 17.10
CA ILE A 612 2.43 22.13 17.72
C ILE A 612 2.03 23.28 16.80
N VAL A 613 0.76 23.29 16.40
CA VAL A 613 0.16 24.34 15.58
C VAL A 613 -0.45 25.40 16.49
N PHE A 614 0.06 26.63 16.41
CA PHE A 614 -0.35 27.70 17.31
C PHE A 614 -1.60 28.41 16.80
N THR A 615 -2.59 28.57 17.68
CA THR A 615 -3.82 29.30 17.42
C THR A 615 -3.84 30.64 18.16
N SER A 616 -4.91 31.43 17.95
CA SER A 616 -5.22 32.58 18.81
C SER A 616 -6.05 32.21 20.05
N GLY A 617 -6.36 30.93 20.27
CA GLY A 617 -7.25 30.50 21.35
C GLY A 617 -6.58 30.37 22.71
N LEU A 618 -5.25 30.32 22.77
CA LEU A 618 -4.49 30.16 24.02
C LEU A 618 -3.71 31.44 24.37
N THR A 619 -3.75 31.85 25.64
CA THR A 619 -2.94 32.97 26.15
C THR A 619 -1.46 32.59 26.19
N ASP A 620 -0.56 33.58 26.08
CA ASP A 620 0.88 33.31 26.14
C ASP A 620 1.29 32.66 27.49
N ALA A 621 0.64 33.01 28.60
CA ALA A 621 0.89 32.40 29.90
C ALA A 621 0.52 30.90 29.94
N ALA A 622 -0.70 30.55 29.51
CA ALA A 622 -1.12 29.14 29.47
C ALA A 622 -0.28 28.32 28.49
N ARG A 623 0.12 28.93 27.37
CA ARG A 623 1.03 28.31 26.41
C ARG A 623 2.40 28.03 27.00
N ASN A 624 2.96 28.98 27.75
CA ASN A 624 4.26 28.79 28.40
C ASN A 624 4.19 27.65 29.40
N THR A 625 3.17 27.59 30.27
CA THR A 625 2.99 26.47 31.20
C THR A 625 2.94 25.11 30.49
N LEU A 626 2.18 25.00 29.39
CA LEU A 626 2.09 23.79 28.58
C LEU A 626 3.44 23.41 27.93
N LEU A 627 4.15 24.37 27.34
CA LEU A 627 5.43 24.09 26.70
C LEU A 627 6.52 23.75 27.72
N GLN A 628 6.51 24.39 28.90
CA GLN A 628 7.39 24.07 30.02
C GLN A 628 7.19 22.61 30.46
N SER A 629 5.95 22.14 30.58
CA SER A 629 5.67 20.74 30.95
C SER A 629 6.12 19.74 29.88
N LEU A 630 5.94 20.07 28.59
CA LEU A 630 6.34 19.20 27.48
C LEU A 630 7.86 19.15 27.25
N THR A 631 8.58 20.23 27.54
CA THR A 631 10.00 20.37 27.19
C THR A 631 10.96 20.22 28.38
N GLY A 632 10.47 20.40 29.60
CA GLY A 632 11.25 20.36 30.84
C GLY A 632 11.92 21.68 31.23
N TYR A 633 11.92 22.70 30.36
CA TYR A 633 12.53 24.01 30.69
C TYR A 633 11.60 24.82 31.58
N SER A 634 12.00 25.10 32.82
CA SER A 634 11.22 25.92 33.76
C SER A 634 11.21 27.41 33.42
N ASP A 635 12.18 27.89 32.65
CA ASP A 635 12.36 29.29 32.26
C ASP A 635 11.92 29.56 30.80
N LEU A 636 11.26 28.60 30.16
CA LEU A 636 10.77 28.79 28.79
C LEU A 636 9.69 29.87 28.76
N SER A 637 9.93 30.89 27.94
CA SER A 637 9.02 32.00 27.69
C SER A 637 8.87 32.19 26.20
N CYS A 638 7.69 31.89 25.70
CA CYS A 638 7.26 32.09 24.32
C CYS A 638 6.21 33.20 24.25
N MET A 639 6.32 34.04 23.24
CA MET A 639 5.30 35.03 22.89
C MET A 639 4.84 34.85 21.44
N THR A 640 3.59 35.21 21.17
CA THR A 640 3.03 35.10 19.81
C THR A 640 2.46 36.42 19.33
N GLY A 641 2.46 36.64 18.03
CA GLY A 641 1.79 37.80 17.44
C GLY A 641 1.47 37.58 15.97
N ALA A 642 0.67 38.46 15.38
CA ALA A 642 0.30 38.37 13.98
C ALA A 642 1.50 38.71 13.07
N VAL A 643 1.59 38.01 11.93
CA VAL A 643 2.49 38.36 10.83
C VAL A 643 1.66 39.05 9.77
N ALA A 644 2.15 40.18 9.24
CA ALA A 644 1.47 40.89 8.17
C ALA A 644 1.25 39.96 6.96
N ALA A 645 0.02 39.92 6.45
CA ALA A 645 -0.32 39.10 5.29
C ALA A 645 0.55 39.50 4.08
N LYS A 646 0.83 38.54 3.20
CA LYS A 646 1.69 38.64 2.01
C LYS A 646 3.18 38.84 2.29
N LEU A 647 3.59 39.07 3.54
CA LEU A 647 5.00 39.12 3.93
C LEU A 647 5.66 37.77 3.61
N ARG A 648 6.87 37.79 3.06
CA ARG A 648 7.56 36.57 2.65
C ARG A 648 8.20 35.92 3.88
N VAL A 649 7.80 34.68 4.15
CA VAL A 649 8.43 33.80 5.13
C VAL A 649 9.52 33.03 4.44
N ASN A 650 10.77 33.25 4.84
CA ASN A 650 11.94 32.61 4.26
C ASN A 650 12.51 31.59 5.23
N ARG A 651 13.18 30.58 4.66
CA ARG A 651 14.03 29.68 5.44
C ARG A 651 15.24 30.45 5.97
N VAL A 652 15.56 30.29 7.25
CA VAL A 652 16.65 31.02 7.92
C VAL A 652 17.85 30.14 8.26
N VAL A 653 17.62 28.84 8.39
CA VAL A 653 18.67 27.83 8.57
C VAL A 653 18.74 26.92 7.35
N SER A 654 19.92 26.40 7.04
CA SER A 654 20.09 25.29 6.10
C SER A 654 19.50 24.02 6.72
N ALA A 655 18.16 23.94 6.73
CA ALA A 655 17.42 22.76 7.13
C ALA A 655 17.75 21.60 6.17
N ILE A 656 17.51 20.37 6.62
CA ILE A 656 17.78 19.12 5.87
C ILE A 656 17.32 19.24 4.41
N ALA A 657 18.17 18.81 3.48
CA ALA A 657 17.98 18.91 2.02
C ALA A 657 16.64 18.34 1.51
N GLU A 658 16.04 17.43 2.27
CA GLU A 658 14.75 16.78 1.99
C GLU A 658 13.56 17.78 1.91
N LEU A 659 13.65 18.95 2.57
CA LEU A 659 12.60 19.97 2.48
C LEU A 659 12.84 20.89 1.28
N ARG A 660 11.96 20.85 0.28
CA ARG A 660 12.05 21.61 -0.99
C ARG A 660 11.65 23.09 -0.92
N SER A 661 11.21 23.61 0.23
CA SER A 661 10.60 24.95 0.30
C SER A 661 11.59 26.07 0.64
N SER A 662 11.86 26.96 -0.30
CA SER A 662 12.64 28.19 -0.03
C SER A 662 11.86 29.22 0.80
N GLY A 663 10.56 29.01 1.05
CA GLY A 663 9.69 29.92 1.77
C GLY A 663 8.26 29.94 1.20
N TRP A 664 7.41 30.80 1.78
CA TRP A 664 6.03 31.05 1.33
C TRP A 664 5.61 32.48 1.69
N ARG A 665 4.39 32.89 1.29
CA ARG A 665 3.81 34.15 1.73
C ARG A 665 2.88 33.94 2.93
N ALA A 666 3.12 34.72 3.98
CA ALA A 666 2.27 34.80 5.16
C ALA A 666 0.82 35.14 4.78
N GLN A 667 -0.12 34.64 5.57
CA GLN A 667 -1.54 34.92 5.45
C GLN A 667 -2.01 35.75 6.64
N GLN A 668 -3.27 36.20 6.60
CA GLN A 668 -3.90 36.90 7.73
C GLN A 668 -3.86 36.08 9.02
N VAL A 669 -3.80 34.75 8.92
CA VAL A 669 -3.77 33.82 10.06
C VAL A 669 -2.35 33.38 10.44
N THR A 670 -1.32 33.85 9.74
CA THR A 670 0.07 33.53 10.10
C THR A 670 0.46 34.31 11.35
N ARG A 671 1.08 33.60 12.29
CA ARG A 671 1.60 34.12 13.54
C ARG A 671 3.11 33.92 13.57
N TYR A 672 3.79 34.81 14.27
CA TYR A 672 5.15 34.54 14.70
C TYR A 672 5.12 33.96 16.12
N ILE A 673 6.15 33.20 16.42
CA ILE A 673 6.41 32.54 17.69
C ILE A 673 7.83 32.96 18.06
N LYS A 674 8.00 33.54 19.24
CA LYS A 674 9.32 33.91 19.73
C LYS A 674 9.50 33.32 21.11
N CYS A 675 10.27 32.25 21.19
CA CYS A 675 10.73 31.67 22.45
C CYS A 675 12.15 32.15 22.79
N ASN A 676 12.46 32.31 24.06
CA ASN A 676 13.82 32.59 24.56
C ASN A 676 14.81 31.43 24.31
N ILE A 677 14.29 30.23 24.05
CA ILE A 677 15.05 29.02 23.71
C ILE A 677 14.60 28.51 22.33
N GLY A 678 15.49 27.82 21.62
CA GLY A 678 15.19 27.10 20.39
C GLY A 678 15.63 27.81 19.11
N THR A 679 15.66 27.04 18.02
CA THR A 679 16.22 27.48 16.75
C THR A 679 15.12 27.92 15.79
N THR A 680 15.24 29.13 15.25
CA THR A 680 14.33 29.63 14.21
C THR A 680 14.62 28.93 12.89
N VAL A 681 13.63 28.26 12.31
CA VAL A 681 13.77 27.56 11.03
C VAL A 681 13.27 28.41 9.86
N PHE A 682 12.14 29.09 10.06
CA PHE A 682 11.53 29.99 9.07
C PHE A 682 11.12 31.30 9.74
N ALA A 683 11.36 32.43 9.09
CA ALA A 683 11.02 33.77 9.60
C ALA A 683 10.46 34.69 8.52
N ALA A 684 9.52 35.56 8.91
CA ALA A 684 8.89 36.53 8.01
C ALA A 684 9.73 37.79 7.77
N ASN A 685 10.72 38.06 8.64
CA ASN A 685 11.68 39.13 8.48
C ASN A 685 13.07 38.59 8.80
N VAL A 686 13.96 38.60 7.79
CA VAL A 686 15.32 38.04 7.89
C VAL A 686 16.24 38.96 8.69
N VAL A 687 15.93 40.26 8.79
CA VAL A 687 16.74 41.22 9.54
C VAL A 687 16.39 41.12 11.02
N GLY A 688 17.09 40.24 11.74
CA GLY A 688 17.07 40.11 13.20
C GLY A 688 16.23 38.97 13.78
N SER A 689 15.70 38.06 12.96
CA SER A 689 14.96 36.85 13.39
C SER A 689 13.77 37.10 14.35
N LYS A 690 13.26 38.35 14.43
CA LYS A 690 12.28 38.75 15.45
C LYS A 690 10.89 38.13 15.25
N GLN A 691 10.61 37.59 14.06
CA GLN A 691 9.32 37.02 13.68
C GLN A 691 9.50 35.61 13.10
N ALA A 692 9.96 34.67 13.93
CA ALA A 692 10.02 33.27 13.55
C ALA A 692 8.60 32.72 13.37
N VAL A 693 8.32 32.07 12.24
CA VAL A 693 7.04 31.41 11.96
C VAL A 693 7.13 29.92 12.28
N ILE A 694 8.33 29.34 12.16
CA ILE A 694 8.62 27.98 12.61
C ILE A 694 9.86 28.01 13.48
N GLN A 695 9.74 27.49 14.69
CA GLN A 695 10.84 27.36 15.65
C GLN A 695 10.88 25.92 16.16
N GLU A 696 12.07 25.36 16.30
CA GLU A 696 12.26 24.05 16.92
C GLU A 696 12.90 24.19 18.29
N LEU A 697 12.29 23.54 19.29
CA LEU A 697 12.80 23.39 20.63
C LEU A 697 13.38 21.98 20.77
N THR A 698 14.60 21.88 21.26
CA THR A 698 15.15 20.62 21.77
C THR A 698 14.82 20.55 23.24
N THR A 699 14.06 19.55 23.69
CA THR A 699 13.74 19.32 25.11
C THR A 699 15.00 19.05 25.95
N MET A 700 14.91 19.15 27.28
CA MET A 700 16.05 18.86 28.17
C MET A 700 16.65 17.45 27.99
N SER A 701 15.86 16.48 27.55
CA SER A 701 16.34 15.11 27.28
C SER A 701 16.72 14.87 25.81
N GLY A 702 16.71 15.92 24.98
CA GLY A 702 17.12 15.86 23.58
C GLY A 702 16.04 15.43 22.58
N GLY A 703 14.77 15.30 23.01
CA GLY A 703 13.62 15.17 22.11
C GLY A 703 13.28 16.48 21.38
N THR A 704 12.42 16.43 20.36
CA THR A 704 12.11 17.59 19.50
C THR A 704 10.65 18.01 19.61
N VAL A 705 10.44 19.30 19.88
CA VAL A 705 9.13 19.96 19.79
C VAL A 705 9.21 21.07 18.75
N ARG A 706 8.36 20.99 17.73
CA ARG A 706 8.30 21.94 16.61
C ARG A 706 7.10 22.86 16.77
N LEU A 707 7.32 24.16 16.74
CA LEU A 707 6.30 25.18 16.90
C LEU A 707 5.97 25.79 15.53
N ILE A 708 4.70 25.82 15.16
CA ILE A 708 4.24 26.24 13.82
C ILE A 708 3.21 27.37 13.96
N GLY A 709 3.57 28.57 13.52
CA GLY A 709 2.75 29.77 13.52
C GLY A 709 1.79 29.86 12.34
N TYR A 710 1.24 28.75 11.86
CA TYR A 710 0.24 28.74 10.79
C TYR A 710 -0.87 27.77 11.13
N ASN A 711 -2.05 28.30 11.43
CA ASN A 711 -3.19 27.52 11.92
C ASN A 711 -3.98 26.78 10.84
N PHE A 712 -3.51 26.73 9.58
CA PHE A 712 -4.18 26.03 8.47
C PHE A 712 -5.61 26.52 8.12
N ALA A 713 -6.05 27.67 8.61
CA ALA A 713 -7.40 28.19 8.30
C ALA A 713 -7.61 28.48 6.81
N SER A 714 -6.54 28.79 6.04
CA SER A 714 -6.62 28.93 4.58
C SER A 714 -6.36 27.63 3.81
N GLY A 715 -6.31 26.48 4.51
CA GLY A 715 -6.05 25.16 3.95
C GLY A 715 -4.62 24.66 4.18
N GLY A 716 -4.45 23.33 4.14
CA GLY A 716 -3.16 22.63 4.00
C GLY A 716 -2.80 22.23 2.57
N ARG A 717 -3.69 22.51 1.59
CA ARG A 717 -3.53 22.19 0.16
C ARG A 717 -3.01 23.41 -0.62
N GLY A 718 -2.23 23.15 -1.69
CA GLY A 718 -1.67 24.18 -2.58
C GLY A 718 -0.14 24.31 -2.53
N SER A 719 0.48 24.85 -3.58
CA SER A 719 1.95 24.98 -3.69
C SER A 719 2.58 25.69 -2.49
N ASP A 720 1.90 26.71 -1.98
CA ASP A 720 2.38 27.56 -0.89
C ASP A 720 2.01 27.02 0.51
N ARG A 721 1.27 25.90 0.57
CA ARG A 721 0.79 25.24 1.81
C ARG A 721 1.35 23.85 2.02
N LYS A 722 1.61 23.12 0.93
CA LYS A 722 2.29 21.82 0.96
C LYS A 722 3.55 21.86 1.83
N PRO A 723 4.44 22.88 1.73
CA PRO A 723 5.59 22.99 2.62
C PRO A 723 5.25 22.98 4.11
N LEU A 724 4.22 23.74 4.52
CA LEU A 724 3.81 23.85 5.92
C LEU A 724 3.26 22.53 6.44
N THR A 725 2.45 21.85 5.64
CA THR A 725 1.95 20.52 5.97
C THR A 725 3.10 19.51 6.05
N SER A 726 4.04 19.53 5.08
CA SER A 726 5.20 18.64 5.09
C SER A 726 6.05 18.85 6.32
N ILE A 727 6.24 20.10 6.74
CA ILE A 727 6.96 20.44 7.97
C ILE A 727 6.21 19.95 9.21
N ALA A 728 4.88 20.05 9.25
CA ALA A 728 4.08 19.56 10.36
C ALA A 728 4.23 18.04 10.57
N VAL A 729 4.35 17.27 9.49
CA VAL A 729 4.45 15.80 9.55
C VAL A 729 5.86 15.25 9.39
N PHE A 730 6.89 16.10 9.45
CA PHE A 730 8.26 15.66 9.24
C PHE A 730 8.82 14.95 10.48
N ALA A 731 9.17 13.67 10.33
CA ALA A 731 9.56 12.76 11.41
C ALA A 731 10.96 12.97 12.02
N LYS A 732 11.78 13.84 11.42
CA LYS A 732 13.13 14.14 11.91
C LYS A 732 13.20 15.59 12.42
N PRO A 733 14.15 15.93 13.29
CA PRO A 733 14.47 17.34 13.59
C PRO A 733 14.83 18.09 12.31
N LEU A 734 14.38 19.34 12.13
CA LEU A 734 14.73 20.16 10.97
C LEU A 734 16.13 20.76 11.10
N VAL A 735 16.55 21.01 12.33
CA VAL A 735 17.86 21.49 12.68
C VAL A 735 18.66 20.31 13.25
N PRO A 736 19.84 20.00 12.70
CA PRO A 736 20.75 19.05 13.33
C PRO A 736 20.97 19.47 14.79
N ALA A 737 20.88 18.52 15.73
CA ALA A 737 21.25 18.82 17.11
C ALA A 737 22.65 19.41 17.10
N ALA A 738 22.82 20.63 17.63
CA ALA A 738 24.13 21.21 17.77
C ALA A 738 24.99 20.19 18.52
N ALA A 739 26.08 19.72 17.91
CA ALA A 739 27.02 18.83 18.57
C ALA A 739 27.38 19.50 19.91
N GLY A 740 27.06 18.83 21.02
CA GLY A 740 27.01 19.43 22.34
C GLY A 740 28.25 20.29 22.63
N ARG A 741 28.01 21.49 23.17
CA ARG A 741 29.04 22.24 23.88
C ARG A 741 29.26 21.64 25.26
#